data_AF-A0A067DG49-F1
#
_entry.id   AF-A0A067DG49-F1
#
_cell.length_a   1.000
_cell.length_b   1.000
_cell.length_c   1.000
_cell.angle_alpha   90.00
_cell.angle_beta   90.00
_cell.angle_gamma   90.00
#
_symmetry.space_group_name_H-M   'P 1'
#
loop_
_entity.id
_entity.type
_entity.pdbx_description
1 polymer ?
#
loop_
_entity_poly.entity_id
_entity_poly.type
_entity_poly.pdbx_seq_one_letter_code
_entity_poly.pdbx_strand_id
1 'polypeptide(L)'
;MGKKKKNQSSSSSSATDLLQTLGDFTSKENWDKFFTIRGIGDSFEWYAEWPQLRDPLISLIGAPTSSPPPQILVPGCGNSRLSEHLYDAGFHGITNVDFSKVVISDMLRRNVRDRSDMRWRVMDMTSMQFMDETFDVILDKGGLDALMEPELGHKLGNQYLSEVKRLLKSGGKFVCLTLAESHVLGLLFPKFRFGWKMSVHAIPQKSSSEPSLQTFMVVADKENSSVVLQVTSSFDHSSLDCNKNQAFGIHEALESENQTRREYSHGSDILYSLEDLQLGAKGDMKNLSPGCRFELILGGEGDFCFSYRAVLLDARENSGPFMYNCGVFIVPKTRAHEWLFSSEEGQWLVVESSKAARLIMVLLDTSHASASMDEIQKDLSPLVKQLAPGKDDQGAQIPFMMAGDGIKHRNVVHQATSSLTGPIIVEDLVYENVDPEFSRIWPSEDLKFRRLVFQRTQGLVQSEALLMRDGSSHRTDVETERKKASSSSKSKRKGTQRRSDDSGNQLKVYHGYLASSYHMGIISGFTLISSYLESVASVGKSVKAVVIGLGAGLLPMFLHECMPFVGIEAVELDLTMLNLAEDYFGFTQDKSLKVFNHLFCLQLEEDVNLVLFGLSSESCIKDNSFPEAAVQLGKLVKFQHLEISQSIMDAAKKIRCLK
;
A
#
# COMPACT_ATOMS: atom_id res chain seq x y z
N MET A 1 74.35 -38.19 30.23
CA MET A 1 74.24 -36.76 29.87
C MET A 1 73.32 -36.63 28.66
N GLY A 2 72.12 -36.08 28.88
CA GLY A 2 70.99 -36.15 27.97
C GLY A 2 70.94 -35.02 26.93
N LYS A 3 70.50 -35.40 25.72
CA LYS A 3 70.08 -34.49 24.64
C LYS A 3 68.78 -33.77 25.04
N LYS A 4 68.77 -32.44 25.03
CA LYS A 4 67.53 -31.64 25.10
C LYS A 4 67.10 -31.23 23.68
N LYS A 5 65.90 -31.66 23.32
CA LYS A 5 65.09 -31.14 22.20
C LYS A 5 64.88 -29.63 22.39
N LYS A 6 65.13 -28.82 21.36
CA LYS A 6 64.66 -27.43 21.28
C LYS A 6 63.23 -27.46 20.73
N ASN A 7 62.30 -26.95 21.53
CA ASN A 7 60.89 -26.75 21.17
C ASN A 7 60.76 -25.74 20.02
N GLN A 8 59.89 -26.07 19.07
CA GLN A 8 59.31 -25.15 18.09
C GLN A 8 58.25 -24.30 18.80
N SER A 9 58.42 -22.98 18.80
CA SER A 9 57.42 -22.01 19.28
C SER A 9 57.46 -20.71 18.45
N SER A 10 57.68 -20.83 17.13
CA SER A 10 57.88 -19.67 16.24
C SER A 10 56.88 -19.55 15.07
N SER A 11 55.79 -20.33 15.03
CA SER A 11 54.86 -20.32 13.89
C SER A 11 53.69 -19.33 14.00
N SER A 12 53.27 -18.94 15.21
CA SER A 12 52.06 -18.11 15.37
C SER A 12 52.26 -16.64 14.99
N SER A 13 53.43 -16.04 15.22
CA SER A 13 53.66 -14.61 14.91
C SER A 13 53.72 -14.33 13.42
N SER A 14 54.29 -15.24 12.62
CA SER A 14 54.43 -15.06 11.16
C SER A 14 53.11 -15.11 10.38
N ALA A 15 52.09 -15.82 10.89
CA ALA A 15 50.81 -15.97 10.22
C ALA A 15 49.95 -14.69 10.30
N THR A 16 49.97 -14.02 11.46
CA THR A 16 49.32 -12.72 11.69
C THR A 16 49.94 -11.60 10.85
N ASP A 17 51.27 -11.57 10.71
CA ASP A 17 51.97 -10.57 9.87
C ASP A 17 51.68 -10.76 8.37
N LEU A 18 51.45 -12.01 7.94
CA LEU A 18 51.08 -12.38 6.56
C LEU A 18 49.62 -12.02 6.21
N LEU A 19 48.72 -12.01 7.20
CA LEU A 19 47.33 -11.61 7.01
C LEU A 19 47.18 -10.09 6.94
N GLN A 20 47.94 -9.34 7.73
CA GLN A 20 47.98 -7.88 7.64
C GLN A 20 48.49 -7.35 6.29
N THR A 21 49.23 -8.19 5.55
CA THR A 21 49.76 -7.85 4.22
C THR A 21 48.81 -8.22 3.06
N LEU A 22 47.69 -8.92 3.32
CA LEU A 22 46.68 -9.23 2.30
C LEU A 22 45.94 -7.97 1.83
N GLY A 23 45.64 -7.04 2.75
CA GLY A 23 44.97 -5.76 2.46
C GLY A 23 43.52 -5.93 2.03
N ASP A 24 43.31 -6.36 0.78
CA ASP A 24 42.02 -6.57 0.12
C ASP A 24 41.72 -8.08 0.06
N PHE A 25 40.77 -8.53 0.88
CA PHE A 25 40.25 -9.88 0.99
C PHE A 25 39.34 -10.28 -0.19
N THR A 26 39.00 -9.37 -1.10
CA THR A 26 38.27 -9.67 -2.34
C THR A 26 39.20 -9.96 -3.52
N SER A 27 40.50 -9.66 -3.39
CA SER A 27 41.49 -9.91 -4.45
C SER A 27 41.95 -11.37 -4.48
N LYS A 28 41.66 -12.03 -5.61
CA LYS A 28 42.17 -13.37 -5.91
C LYS A 28 43.69 -13.44 -5.88
N GLU A 29 44.39 -12.43 -6.42
CA GLU A 29 45.85 -12.40 -6.48
C GLU A 29 46.49 -12.36 -5.09
N ASN A 30 45.86 -11.66 -4.13
CA ASN A 30 46.32 -11.60 -2.75
C ASN A 30 46.18 -12.97 -2.07
N TRP A 31 45.04 -13.65 -2.25
CA TRP A 31 44.84 -15.00 -1.74
C TRP A 31 45.77 -16.04 -2.40
N ASP A 32 45.97 -15.98 -3.72
CA ASP A 32 46.92 -16.86 -4.43
C ASP A 32 48.35 -16.71 -3.85
N LYS A 33 48.78 -15.49 -3.54
CA LYS A 33 50.08 -15.24 -2.86
C LYS A 33 50.10 -15.82 -1.45
N PHE A 34 49.05 -15.58 -0.66
CA PHE A 34 48.96 -16.08 0.71
C PHE A 34 49.05 -17.61 0.76
N PHE A 35 48.29 -18.31 -0.07
CA PHE A 35 48.34 -19.78 -0.14
C PHE A 35 49.67 -20.30 -0.66
N THR A 36 50.29 -19.60 -1.62
CA THR A 36 51.64 -19.95 -2.12
C THR A 36 52.70 -19.84 -1.02
N ILE A 37 52.68 -18.76 -0.23
CA ILE A 37 53.66 -18.52 0.83
C ILE A 37 53.50 -19.52 1.98
N ARG A 38 52.26 -19.83 2.35
CA ARG A 38 51.95 -20.76 3.45
C ARG A 38 52.36 -22.20 3.12
N GLY A 39 52.19 -22.61 1.87
CA GLY A 39 52.62 -23.90 1.36
C GLY A 39 51.73 -25.08 1.77
N ILE A 40 52.07 -26.26 1.25
CA ILE A 40 51.26 -27.48 1.36
C ILE A 40 51.36 -28.06 2.79
N GLY A 41 50.22 -28.23 3.45
CA GLY A 41 50.09 -28.96 4.72
C GLY A 41 49.92 -28.09 5.98
N ASP A 42 50.11 -26.77 5.88
CA ASP A 42 49.82 -25.82 6.95
C ASP A 42 48.39 -25.27 6.79
N SER A 43 47.40 -25.94 7.38
CA SER A 43 45.99 -25.49 7.34
C SER A 43 45.76 -24.25 8.20
N PHE A 44 44.93 -23.33 7.71
CA PHE A 44 44.48 -22.17 8.46
C PHE A 44 42.99 -22.26 8.76
N GLU A 45 42.59 -21.88 9.97
CA GLU A 45 41.21 -21.96 10.41
C GLU A 45 40.73 -20.58 10.85
N TRP A 46 39.79 -20.02 10.11
CA TRP A 46 39.03 -18.83 10.52
C TRP A 46 37.91 -19.22 11.48
N TYR A 47 37.68 -18.37 12.49
CA TYR A 47 36.60 -18.48 13.47
C TYR A 47 36.71 -19.72 14.36
N ALA A 48 35.60 -20.42 14.61
CA ALA A 48 35.54 -21.59 15.48
C ALA A 48 36.15 -22.84 14.82
N GLU A 49 36.75 -23.70 15.64
CA GLU A 49 37.33 -24.98 15.20
C GLU A 49 36.30 -26.12 15.23
N TRP A 50 36.60 -27.21 14.52
CA TRP A 50 35.72 -28.39 14.42
C TRP A 50 35.15 -28.91 15.75
N PRO A 51 35.90 -29.01 16.87
CA PRO A 51 35.32 -29.50 18.12
C PRO A 51 34.14 -28.68 18.64
N GLN A 52 34.11 -27.37 18.36
CA GLN A 52 33.02 -26.48 18.75
C GLN A 52 31.86 -26.51 17.75
N LEU A 53 32.18 -26.74 16.46
CA LEU A 53 31.22 -26.73 15.37
C LEU A 53 30.52 -28.08 15.14
N ARG A 54 31.12 -29.18 15.56
CA ARG A 54 30.67 -30.54 15.25
C ARG A 54 29.19 -30.76 15.57
N ASP A 55 28.80 -30.63 16.83
CA ASP A 55 27.44 -30.98 17.25
C ASP A 55 26.38 -30.01 16.68
N PRO A 56 26.60 -28.68 16.70
CA PRO A 56 25.67 -27.75 16.05
C PRO A 56 25.50 -28.00 14.55
N LEU A 57 26.60 -28.23 13.80
CA LEU A 57 26.52 -28.47 12.36
C LEU A 57 25.85 -29.80 12.02
N ILE A 58 26.19 -30.89 12.72
CA ILE A 58 25.58 -32.21 12.47
C ILE A 58 24.08 -32.15 12.76
N SER A 59 23.67 -31.46 13.83
CA SER A 59 22.26 -31.27 14.16
C SER A 59 21.49 -30.54 13.04
N LEU A 60 22.10 -29.52 12.42
CA LEU A 60 21.49 -28.73 11.36
C LEU A 60 21.44 -29.44 10.00
N ILE A 61 22.54 -30.11 9.62
CA ILE A 61 22.63 -30.83 8.34
C ILE A 61 21.73 -32.08 8.35
N GLY A 62 21.53 -32.68 9.52
CA GLY A 62 20.75 -33.90 9.70
C GLY A 62 21.61 -35.17 9.60
N ALA A 63 20.95 -36.33 9.57
CA ALA A 63 21.64 -37.61 9.59
C ALA A 63 22.42 -37.87 8.28
N PRO A 64 23.70 -38.28 8.33
CA PRO A 64 24.49 -38.62 7.14
C PRO A 64 23.88 -39.77 6.31
N THR A 65 23.05 -40.60 6.95
CA THR A 65 22.41 -41.78 6.38
C THR A 65 21.08 -41.47 5.67
N SER A 66 20.72 -40.21 5.50
CA SER A 66 19.52 -39.83 4.72
C SER A 66 19.63 -40.32 3.27
N SER A 67 18.48 -40.66 2.67
CA SER A 67 18.37 -41.07 1.28
C SER A 67 17.42 -40.14 0.52
N PRO A 68 17.92 -39.37 -0.47
CA PRO A 68 19.32 -39.27 -0.91
C PRO A 68 20.23 -38.57 0.14
N PRO A 69 21.56 -38.80 0.10
CA PRO A 69 22.50 -38.11 0.98
C PRO A 69 22.54 -36.61 0.68
N PRO A 70 22.74 -35.76 1.70
CA PRO A 70 22.67 -34.32 1.54
C PRO A 70 23.81 -33.81 0.64
N GLN A 71 23.47 -32.95 -0.31
CA GLN A 71 24.44 -32.22 -1.13
C GLN A 71 24.85 -30.94 -0.41
N ILE A 72 26.13 -30.86 -0.06
CA ILE A 72 26.71 -29.76 0.72
C ILE A 72 27.64 -28.95 -0.18
N LEU A 73 27.49 -27.63 -0.20
CA LEU A 73 28.41 -26.70 -0.83
C LEU A 73 29.19 -25.93 0.25
N VAL A 74 30.52 -25.86 0.11
CA VAL A 74 31.41 -25.05 0.95
C VAL A 74 32.10 -24.02 0.06
N PRO A 75 31.52 -22.80 -0.08
CA PRO A 75 32.14 -21.70 -0.81
C PRO A 75 33.22 -20.99 0.00
N GLY A 76 34.20 -20.42 -0.70
CA GLY A 76 35.38 -19.81 -0.07
C GLY A 76 36.12 -20.82 0.82
N CYS A 77 36.25 -22.07 0.37
CA CYS A 77 36.68 -23.15 1.25
C CYS A 77 38.11 -22.98 1.80
N GLY A 78 38.95 -22.21 1.10
CA GLY A 78 40.36 -22.03 1.44
C GLY A 78 41.07 -23.36 1.70
N ASN A 79 41.99 -23.36 2.68
CA ASN A 79 42.70 -24.55 3.14
C ASN A 79 42.18 -25.06 4.51
N SER A 80 40.94 -24.72 4.86
CA SER A 80 40.26 -25.19 6.07
C SER A 80 40.12 -26.71 6.08
N ARG A 81 40.12 -27.30 7.28
CA ARG A 81 39.87 -28.74 7.46
C ARG A 81 38.40 -29.08 7.64
N LEU A 82 37.50 -28.10 7.61
CA LEU A 82 36.07 -28.30 7.85
C LEU A 82 35.46 -29.38 6.95
N SER A 83 35.75 -29.36 5.66
CA SER A 83 35.26 -30.35 4.70
C SER A 83 35.83 -31.75 4.94
N GLU A 84 37.09 -31.85 5.39
CA GLU A 84 37.70 -33.13 5.79
C GLU A 84 36.95 -33.74 6.98
N HIS A 85 36.63 -32.90 7.97
CA HIS A 85 35.93 -33.32 9.17
C HIS A 85 34.48 -33.71 8.92
N LEU A 86 33.77 -33.00 8.04
CA LEU A 86 32.42 -33.37 7.61
C LEU A 86 32.43 -34.71 6.86
N TYR A 87 33.41 -34.92 5.99
CA TYR A 87 33.58 -36.19 5.29
C TYR A 87 33.81 -37.34 6.26
N ASP A 88 34.74 -37.17 7.21
CA ASP A 88 35.06 -38.17 8.22
C ASP A 88 33.87 -38.43 9.20
N ALA A 89 32.90 -37.51 9.25
CA ALA A 89 31.64 -37.66 9.97
C ALA A 89 30.53 -38.36 9.15
N GLY A 90 30.81 -38.75 7.90
CA GLY A 90 29.92 -39.53 7.03
C GLY A 90 29.22 -38.73 5.92
N PHE A 91 29.47 -37.43 5.80
CA PHE A 91 28.89 -36.61 4.73
C PHE A 91 29.77 -36.64 3.48
N HIS A 92 29.45 -37.50 2.51
CA HIS A 92 30.30 -37.64 1.32
C HIS A 92 29.89 -36.72 0.15
N GLY A 93 28.69 -36.14 0.18
CA GLY A 93 28.15 -35.25 -0.87
C GLY A 93 28.70 -33.82 -0.87
N ILE A 94 30.00 -33.62 -0.59
CA ILE A 94 30.59 -32.29 -0.37
C ILE A 94 31.21 -31.73 -1.66
N THR A 95 30.85 -30.50 -2.00
CA THR A 95 31.46 -29.71 -3.08
C THR A 95 32.11 -28.46 -2.49
N ASN A 96 33.40 -28.31 -2.74
CA ASN A 96 34.21 -27.20 -2.25
C ASN A 96 34.55 -26.26 -3.41
N VAL A 97 34.35 -24.97 -3.21
CA VAL A 97 34.67 -23.95 -4.22
C VAL A 97 35.50 -22.81 -3.63
N ASP A 98 36.45 -22.33 -4.41
CA ASP A 98 37.30 -21.18 -4.09
C ASP A 98 37.82 -20.60 -5.42
N PHE A 99 37.95 -19.27 -5.51
CA PHE A 99 38.48 -18.63 -6.72
C PHE A 99 40.00 -18.83 -6.92
N SER A 100 40.71 -19.27 -5.87
CA SER A 100 42.15 -19.52 -5.87
C SER A 100 42.42 -20.90 -6.44
N LYS A 101 43.10 -20.93 -7.59
CA LYS A 101 43.53 -22.20 -8.19
C LYS A 101 44.59 -22.88 -7.33
N VAL A 102 45.40 -22.11 -6.61
CA VAL A 102 46.47 -22.61 -5.75
C VAL A 102 45.86 -23.49 -4.66
N VAL A 103 44.91 -22.95 -3.88
CA VAL A 103 44.34 -23.67 -2.75
C VAL A 103 43.51 -24.88 -3.16
N ILE A 104 42.72 -24.75 -4.24
CA ILE A 104 41.94 -25.88 -4.77
C ILE A 104 42.83 -27.03 -5.23
N SER A 105 43.97 -26.73 -5.88
CA SER A 105 44.91 -27.75 -6.33
C SER A 105 45.54 -28.49 -5.15
N ASP A 106 45.90 -27.77 -4.10
CA ASP A 106 46.52 -28.34 -2.90
C ASP A 106 45.53 -29.17 -2.09
N MET A 107 44.31 -28.66 -1.91
CA MET A 107 43.26 -29.37 -1.19
C MET A 107 42.79 -30.64 -1.90
N LEU A 108 42.71 -30.60 -3.25
CA LEU A 108 42.45 -31.80 -4.05
C LEU A 108 43.56 -32.84 -3.85
N ARG A 109 44.83 -32.46 -4.01
CA ARG A 109 45.97 -33.39 -3.83
C ARG A 109 46.00 -34.02 -2.44
N ARG A 110 45.68 -33.23 -1.42
CA ARG A 110 45.62 -33.64 -0.02
C ARG A 110 44.53 -34.67 0.26
N ASN A 111 43.40 -34.62 -0.46
CA ASN A 111 42.21 -35.40 -0.14
C ASN A 111 41.85 -36.50 -1.16
N VAL A 112 42.41 -36.48 -2.37
CA VAL A 112 42.00 -37.37 -3.48
C VAL A 112 42.14 -38.88 -3.17
N ARG A 113 43.03 -39.27 -2.24
CA ARG A 113 43.25 -40.67 -1.88
C ARG A 113 42.31 -41.17 -0.79
N ASP A 114 42.17 -40.39 0.28
CA ASP A 114 41.46 -40.83 1.49
C ASP A 114 39.99 -40.37 1.51
N ARG A 115 39.65 -39.34 0.73
CA ARG A 115 38.32 -38.69 0.70
C ARG A 115 37.89 -38.40 -0.76
N SER A 116 37.87 -39.45 -1.57
CA SER A 116 37.72 -39.38 -3.03
C SER A 116 36.39 -38.78 -3.51
N ASP A 117 35.33 -38.83 -2.70
CA ASP A 117 34.01 -38.38 -3.13
C ASP A 117 33.84 -36.85 -3.03
N MET A 118 34.74 -36.16 -2.32
CA MET A 118 34.75 -34.70 -2.27
C MET A 118 35.11 -34.09 -3.62
N ARG A 119 34.33 -33.08 -4.03
CA ARG A 119 34.56 -32.31 -5.24
C ARG A 119 35.26 -31.01 -4.92
N TRP A 120 36.26 -30.62 -5.70
CA TRP A 120 37.02 -29.37 -5.54
C TRP A 120 37.01 -28.61 -6.86
N ARG A 121 36.51 -27.38 -6.89
CA ARG A 121 36.36 -26.58 -8.11
C ARG A 121 36.87 -25.16 -7.93
N VAL A 122 37.62 -24.68 -8.93
CA VAL A 122 37.99 -23.26 -9.00
C VAL A 122 36.77 -22.49 -9.51
N MET A 123 36.21 -21.61 -8.69
CA MET A 123 34.99 -20.88 -9.02
C MET A 123 34.84 -19.64 -8.14
N ASP A 124 34.33 -18.55 -8.71
CA ASP A 124 33.94 -17.36 -7.96
C ASP A 124 32.57 -17.58 -7.32
N MET A 125 32.47 -17.38 -6.00
CA MET A 125 31.21 -17.60 -5.26
C MET A 125 30.15 -16.52 -5.53
N THR A 126 30.51 -15.39 -6.14
CA THR A 126 29.56 -14.37 -6.60
C THR A 126 28.91 -14.72 -7.94
N SER A 127 29.40 -15.75 -8.64
CA SER A 127 28.88 -16.22 -9.94
C SER A 127 29.17 -17.71 -10.15
N MET A 128 28.40 -18.57 -9.49
CA MET A 128 28.62 -20.01 -9.45
C MET A 128 27.91 -20.74 -10.59
N GLN A 129 28.66 -21.56 -11.34
CA GLN A 129 28.15 -22.31 -12.50
C GLN A 129 27.52 -23.65 -12.11
N PHE A 130 26.56 -23.62 -11.19
CA PHE A 130 25.70 -24.76 -10.85
C PHE A 130 24.25 -24.48 -11.27
N MET A 131 23.46 -25.54 -11.42
CA MET A 131 22.03 -25.41 -11.67
C MET A 131 21.33 -24.86 -10.42
N ASP A 132 20.22 -24.16 -10.62
CA ASP A 132 19.34 -23.73 -9.53
C ASP A 132 18.90 -24.93 -8.70
N GLU A 133 18.68 -24.72 -7.40
CA GLU A 133 18.16 -25.75 -6.48
C GLU A 133 18.97 -27.07 -6.49
N THR A 134 20.29 -26.96 -6.47
CA THR A 134 21.20 -28.12 -6.47
C THR A 134 21.56 -28.61 -5.07
N PHE A 135 21.67 -27.71 -4.09
CA PHE A 135 22.25 -28.03 -2.78
C PHE A 135 21.20 -28.04 -1.66
N ASP A 136 21.38 -28.96 -0.72
CA ASP A 136 20.58 -29.07 0.49
C ASP A 136 21.13 -28.17 1.59
N VAL A 137 22.47 -28.01 1.65
CA VAL A 137 23.15 -27.14 2.61
C VAL A 137 24.26 -26.34 1.92
N ILE A 138 24.33 -25.04 2.19
CA ILE A 138 25.48 -24.18 1.85
C ILE A 138 26.12 -23.73 3.16
N LEU A 139 27.40 -24.07 3.36
CA LEU A 139 28.15 -23.80 4.58
C LEU A 139 29.25 -22.77 4.31
N ASP A 140 28.96 -21.53 4.68
CA ASP A 140 29.88 -20.40 4.59
C ASP A 140 30.67 -20.23 5.88
N LYS A 141 31.99 -20.10 5.78
CA LYS A 141 32.86 -19.82 6.92
C LYS A 141 33.85 -18.70 6.60
N GLY A 142 33.37 -17.47 6.72
CA GLY A 142 34.15 -16.25 6.46
C GLY A 142 34.18 -15.81 5.00
N GLY A 143 33.48 -16.53 4.11
CA GLY A 143 33.35 -16.13 2.72
C GLY A 143 32.53 -14.84 2.59
N LEU A 144 31.38 -14.76 3.26
CA LEU A 144 30.58 -13.53 3.26
C LEU A 144 31.34 -12.35 3.87
N ASP A 145 32.03 -12.55 5.01
CA ASP A 145 32.78 -11.49 5.67
C ASP A 145 33.89 -10.94 4.76
N ALA A 146 34.60 -11.81 4.04
CA ALA A 146 35.61 -11.41 3.07
C ALA A 146 35.06 -10.57 1.90
N LEU A 147 33.78 -10.74 1.54
CA LEU A 147 33.12 -9.95 0.49
C LEU A 147 32.45 -8.66 1.00
N MET A 148 32.43 -8.46 2.32
CA MET A 148 31.71 -7.38 2.99
C MET A 148 32.66 -6.38 3.64
N GLU A 149 33.90 -6.26 3.15
CA GLU A 149 34.83 -5.24 3.63
C GLU A 149 34.18 -3.84 3.63
N PRO A 150 34.20 -3.12 4.77
CA PRO A 150 33.50 -1.84 4.90
C PRO A 150 33.85 -0.81 3.82
N GLU A 151 35.09 -0.81 3.32
CA GLU A 151 35.57 0.11 2.28
C GLU A 151 35.06 -0.23 0.87
N LEU A 152 34.70 -1.50 0.62
CA LEU A 152 34.22 -2.00 -0.68
C LEU A 152 32.69 -2.07 -0.76
N GLY A 153 32.02 -1.94 0.39
CA GLY A 153 30.56 -1.94 0.51
C GLY A 153 29.93 -3.32 0.29
N HIS A 154 28.61 -3.34 0.12
CA HIS A 154 27.82 -4.59 0.20
C HIS A 154 27.58 -5.29 -1.15
N LYS A 155 28.12 -4.78 -2.27
CA LYS A 155 27.76 -5.24 -3.63
C LYS A 155 28.09 -6.71 -3.86
N LEU A 156 29.31 -7.13 -3.52
CA LEU A 156 29.76 -8.51 -3.72
C LEU A 156 29.03 -9.47 -2.79
N GLY A 157 28.85 -9.10 -1.52
CA GLY A 157 28.01 -9.87 -0.59
C GLY A 157 26.58 -10.04 -1.10
N ASN A 158 25.99 -9.00 -1.69
CA ASN A 158 24.66 -9.09 -2.29
C ASN A 158 24.59 -10.06 -3.47
N GLN A 159 25.62 -10.10 -4.32
CA GLN A 159 25.72 -11.06 -5.44
C GLN A 159 25.88 -12.48 -4.93
N TYR A 160 26.74 -12.70 -3.94
CA TYR A 160 26.94 -14.00 -3.31
C TYR A 160 25.66 -14.53 -2.64
N LEU A 161 24.96 -13.72 -1.85
CA LEU A 161 23.72 -14.17 -1.21
C LEU A 161 22.60 -14.44 -2.22
N SER A 162 22.59 -13.76 -3.37
CA SER A 162 21.67 -14.11 -4.48
C SER A 162 21.98 -15.50 -5.05
N GLU A 163 23.26 -15.85 -5.19
CA GLU A 163 23.68 -17.20 -5.59
C GLU A 163 23.29 -18.24 -4.54
N VAL A 164 23.44 -17.94 -3.24
CA VAL A 164 22.99 -18.81 -2.14
C VAL A 164 21.49 -19.10 -2.26
N LYS A 165 20.66 -18.06 -2.44
CA LYS A 165 19.20 -18.22 -2.60
C LYS A 165 18.84 -19.06 -3.84
N ARG A 166 19.54 -18.86 -4.95
CA ARG A 166 19.33 -19.58 -6.22
C ARG A 166 19.71 -21.06 -6.11
N LEU A 167 20.83 -21.37 -5.47
CA LEU A 167 21.39 -22.72 -5.42
C LEU A 167 20.74 -23.63 -4.37
N LEU A 168 20.13 -23.05 -3.34
CA LEU A 168 19.43 -23.82 -2.31
C LEU A 168 18.10 -24.37 -2.82
N LYS A 169 17.90 -25.68 -2.62
CA LYS A 169 16.58 -26.33 -2.78
C LYS A 169 15.56 -25.76 -1.81
N SER A 170 14.28 -25.92 -2.14
CA SER A 170 13.19 -25.77 -1.15
C SER A 170 13.48 -26.65 0.09
N GLY A 171 13.40 -26.07 1.29
CA GLY A 171 13.78 -26.72 2.55
C GLY A 171 15.29 -26.72 2.86
N GLY A 172 16.14 -26.27 1.93
CA GLY A 172 17.58 -26.20 2.10
C GLY A 172 18.02 -25.13 3.10
N LYS A 173 19.25 -25.24 3.59
CA LYS A 173 19.80 -24.39 4.67
C LYS A 173 21.06 -23.66 4.24
N PHE A 174 21.08 -22.36 4.46
CA PHE A 174 22.31 -21.58 4.48
C PHE A 174 22.83 -21.49 5.92
N VAL A 175 24.10 -21.84 6.13
CA VAL A 175 24.76 -21.78 7.43
C VAL A 175 25.98 -20.88 7.28
N CYS A 176 25.95 -19.70 7.89
CA CYS A 176 27.02 -18.70 7.83
C CYS A 176 27.70 -18.56 9.19
N LEU A 177 28.98 -18.89 9.23
CA LEU A 177 29.85 -18.68 10.38
C LEU A 177 30.55 -17.34 10.19
N THR A 178 30.24 -16.39 11.07
CA THR A 178 30.66 -14.98 10.98
C THR A 178 30.94 -14.40 12.38
N LEU A 179 31.60 -13.25 12.43
CA LEU A 179 31.68 -12.42 13.64
C LEU A 179 30.41 -11.59 13.89
N ALA A 180 29.42 -11.66 13.00
CA ALA A 180 28.13 -10.99 13.12
C ALA A 180 28.28 -9.46 13.31
N GLU A 181 29.21 -8.86 12.58
CA GLU A 181 29.35 -7.41 12.55
C GLU A 181 28.09 -6.75 11.98
N SER A 182 27.81 -5.52 12.42
CA SER A 182 26.55 -4.83 12.11
C SER A 182 26.26 -4.72 10.61
N HIS A 183 27.28 -4.48 9.79
CA HIS A 183 27.14 -4.38 8.34
C HIS A 183 26.87 -5.74 7.67
N VAL A 184 27.36 -6.85 8.23
CA VAL A 184 27.08 -8.21 7.74
C VAL A 184 25.66 -8.62 8.10
N LEU A 185 25.24 -8.39 9.35
CA LEU A 185 23.87 -8.66 9.81
C LEU A 185 22.85 -7.77 9.08
N GLY A 186 23.18 -6.50 8.88
CA GLY A 186 22.39 -5.54 8.13
C GLY A 186 22.16 -5.94 6.67
N LEU A 187 22.98 -6.82 6.11
CA LEU A 187 22.71 -7.46 4.81
C LEU A 187 21.96 -8.79 4.96
N LEU A 188 22.42 -9.68 5.85
CA LEU A 188 21.86 -11.02 6.02
C LEU A 188 20.37 -11.01 6.38
N PHE A 189 20.00 -10.21 7.39
CA PHE A 189 18.65 -10.21 7.93
C PHE A 189 17.59 -9.75 6.92
N PRO A 190 17.75 -8.62 6.21
CA PRO A 190 16.83 -8.26 5.14
C PRO A 190 16.84 -9.28 3.99
N LYS A 191 18.02 -9.75 3.57
CA LYS A 191 18.16 -10.64 2.39
C LYS A 191 17.34 -11.94 2.53
N PHE A 192 17.23 -12.42 3.77
CA PHE A 192 16.50 -13.61 4.17
C PHE A 192 15.27 -13.27 5.04
N ARG A 193 14.58 -12.15 4.76
CA ARG A 193 13.33 -11.78 5.43
C ARG A 193 12.12 -12.59 4.99
N PHE A 194 11.91 -12.66 3.68
CA PHE A 194 10.70 -13.24 3.10
C PHE A 194 10.96 -14.63 2.51
N GLY A 195 10.18 -15.63 2.95
CA GLY A 195 10.35 -17.04 2.54
C GLY A 195 11.50 -17.75 3.26
N TRP A 196 11.99 -17.20 4.38
CA TRP A 196 13.09 -17.81 5.15
C TRP A 196 12.84 -17.72 6.65
N LYS A 197 13.14 -18.82 7.34
CA LYS A 197 13.25 -18.85 8.79
C LYS A 197 14.71 -18.66 9.19
N MET A 198 14.96 -17.72 10.11
CA MET A 198 16.31 -17.43 10.56
C MET A 198 16.54 -17.78 12.03
N SER A 199 17.73 -18.26 12.32
CA SER A 199 18.20 -18.45 13.70
C SER A 199 19.67 -18.07 13.85
N VAL A 200 20.05 -17.58 15.03
CA VAL A 200 21.43 -17.19 15.35
C VAL A 200 21.90 -17.95 16.59
N HIS A 201 23.03 -18.62 16.45
CA HIS A 201 23.61 -19.45 17.52
C HIS A 201 24.99 -18.92 17.90
N ALA A 202 25.26 -18.76 19.19
CA ALA A 202 26.59 -18.42 19.68
C ALA A 202 27.44 -19.69 19.82
N ILE A 203 28.63 -19.73 19.21
CA ILE A 203 29.52 -20.91 19.23
C ILE A 203 30.47 -20.86 20.44
N PRO A 204 30.35 -21.75 21.43
CA PRO A 204 31.09 -21.62 22.70
C PRO A 204 32.60 -21.47 22.53
N GLN A 205 33.19 -20.45 23.14
CA GLN A 205 34.64 -20.25 23.15
C GLN A 205 35.33 -20.97 24.30
N LYS A 206 36.59 -21.36 24.10
CA LYS A 206 37.43 -21.83 25.20
C LYS A 206 37.82 -20.61 26.04
N SER A 207 37.59 -20.67 27.35
CA SER A 207 37.89 -19.60 28.30
C SER A 207 39.32 -19.06 28.12
N SER A 208 39.45 -17.86 27.57
CA SER A 208 40.70 -17.12 27.50
C SER A 208 40.60 -15.89 28.39
N SER A 209 41.72 -15.42 28.94
CA SER A 209 41.80 -14.31 29.90
C SER A 209 41.59 -12.92 29.27
N GLU A 210 41.37 -12.82 27.95
CA GLU A 210 41.08 -11.58 27.24
C GLU A 210 39.72 -11.64 26.54
N PRO A 211 39.02 -10.50 26.36
CA PRO A 211 37.75 -10.46 25.64
C PRO A 211 37.98 -10.72 24.15
N SER A 212 37.85 -11.98 23.73
CA SER A 212 37.94 -12.41 22.34
C SER A 212 36.64 -12.13 21.57
N LEU A 213 36.76 -11.94 20.26
CA LEU A 213 35.63 -11.86 19.33
C LEU A 213 34.97 -13.22 19.24
N GLN A 214 33.65 -13.28 19.47
CA GLN A 214 32.84 -14.49 19.47
C GLN A 214 32.39 -14.86 18.05
N THR A 215 32.39 -16.15 17.74
CA THR A 215 31.84 -16.68 16.48
C THR A 215 30.35 -16.94 16.63
N PHE A 216 29.58 -16.51 15.65
CA PHE A 216 28.16 -16.78 15.53
C PHE A 216 27.88 -17.63 14.30
N MET A 217 26.87 -18.50 14.41
CA MET A 217 26.33 -19.28 13.32
C MET A 217 24.94 -18.75 13.01
N VAL A 218 24.82 -18.03 11.89
CA VAL A 218 23.55 -17.54 11.36
C VAL A 218 23.02 -18.59 10.37
N VAL A 219 21.82 -19.09 10.64
CA VAL A 219 21.17 -20.12 9.83
C VAL A 219 19.95 -19.51 9.17
N ALA A 220 19.82 -19.66 7.85
CA ALA A 220 18.63 -19.32 7.08
C ALA A 220 18.08 -20.57 6.38
N ASP A 221 16.86 -20.93 6.74
CA ASP A 221 16.13 -22.08 6.20
C ASP A 221 15.16 -21.62 5.12
N LYS A 222 15.25 -22.17 3.90
CA LYS A 222 14.34 -21.83 2.79
C LYS A 222 12.97 -22.46 3.05
N GLU A 223 11.96 -21.64 3.32
CA GLU A 223 10.59 -22.09 3.54
C GLU A 223 9.68 -21.73 2.36
N ASN A 224 8.63 -22.51 2.13
CA ASN A 224 7.58 -22.19 1.16
C ASN A 224 6.45 -21.36 1.79
N SER A 225 6.65 -20.83 2.99
CA SER A 225 5.66 -20.06 3.74
C SER A 225 5.75 -18.57 3.39
N SER A 226 4.60 -17.92 3.22
CA SER A 226 4.48 -16.47 3.07
C SER A 226 4.51 -15.74 4.42
N VAL A 227 4.55 -16.45 5.55
CA VAL A 227 4.58 -15.87 6.89
C VAL A 227 5.99 -15.40 7.22
N VAL A 228 6.11 -14.13 7.62
CA VAL A 228 7.38 -13.57 8.09
C VAL A 228 7.59 -13.96 9.55
N LEU A 229 8.53 -14.87 9.82
CA LEU A 229 8.85 -15.32 11.17
C LEU A 229 9.96 -14.48 11.78
N GLN A 230 9.86 -14.14 13.07
CA GLN A 230 10.95 -13.52 13.83
C GLN A 230 12.21 -14.39 13.81
N VAL A 231 13.37 -13.73 13.75
CA VAL A 231 14.69 -14.33 13.93
C VAL A 231 14.81 -14.83 15.38
N THR A 232 15.18 -16.09 15.53
CA THR A 232 15.36 -16.72 16.84
C THR A 232 16.83 -16.71 17.26
N SER A 233 17.14 -16.58 18.55
CA SER A 233 18.50 -16.70 19.08
C SER A 233 18.60 -17.88 20.04
N SER A 234 19.76 -18.54 20.09
CA SER A 234 20.05 -19.61 21.06
C SER A 234 20.62 -19.09 22.40
N PHE A 235 20.69 -17.77 22.57
CA PHE A 235 21.37 -17.10 23.67
C PHE A 235 20.55 -15.91 24.16
N ASP A 236 20.70 -15.62 25.45
CA ASP A 236 20.13 -14.44 26.12
C ASP A 236 21.20 -13.34 26.30
N HIS A 237 20.76 -12.12 26.55
CA HIS A 237 21.60 -10.94 26.81
C HIS A 237 22.78 -11.15 27.77
N SER A 238 22.60 -12.00 28.80
CA SER A 238 23.57 -12.25 29.85
C SER A 238 24.50 -13.43 29.58
N SER A 239 24.33 -14.14 28.46
CA SER A 239 24.99 -15.42 28.18
C SER A 239 26.10 -15.37 27.13
N LEU A 240 26.40 -14.18 26.58
CA LEU A 240 27.46 -13.99 25.59
C LEU A 240 28.81 -13.74 26.26
N ASP A 241 29.75 -14.65 26.04
CA ASP A 241 31.15 -14.55 26.49
C ASP A 241 32.02 -13.68 25.56
N CYS A 242 31.46 -12.61 24.99
CA CYS A 242 32.13 -11.77 23.99
C CYS A 242 32.36 -10.34 24.46
N ASN A 243 33.09 -9.54 23.67
CA ASN A 243 33.25 -8.13 23.98
C ASN A 243 31.89 -7.39 23.96
N LYS A 244 31.76 -6.34 24.78
CA LYS A 244 30.48 -5.62 24.96
C LYS A 244 29.93 -5.00 23.68
N ASN A 245 30.81 -4.57 22.77
CA ASN A 245 30.41 -3.91 21.52
C ASN A 245 29.78 -4.93 20.56
N GLN A 246 30.37 -6.12 20.44
CA GLN A 246 29.85 -7.21 19.63
C GLN A 246 28.53 -7.73 20.20
N ALA A 247 28.44 -7.90 21.52
CA ALA A 247 27.19 -8.30 22.21
C ALA A 247 26.06 -7.28 21.97
N PHE A 248 26.38 -5.99 22.07
CA PHE A 248 25.41 -4.92 21.83
C PHE A 248 24.97 -4.89 20.37
N GLY A 249 25.92 -4.95 19.42
CA GLY A 249 25.63 -4.86 17.99
C GLY A 249 24.74 -6.01 17.49
N ILE A 250 24.99 -7.25 17.92
CA ILE A 250 24.14 -8.38 17.52
C ILE A 250 22.74 -8.28 18.12
N HIS A 251 22.63 -7.82 19.36
CA HIS A 251 21.34 -7.63 20.01
C HIS A 251 20.52 -6.53 19.31
N GLU A 252 21.14 -5.38 19.05
CA GLU A 252 20.51 -4.26 18.34
C GLU A 252 20.02 -4.70 16.95
N ALA A 253 20.85 -5.43 16.20
CA ALA A 253 20.48 -5.95 14.89
C ALA A 253 19.32 -6.94 14.95
N LEU A 254 19.31 -7.85 15.93
CA LEU A 254 18.22 -8.82 16.14
C LEU A 254 16.91 -8.13 16.50
N GLU A 255 16.92 -7.19 17.45
CA GLU A 255 15.71 -6.47 17.84
C GLU A 255 15.19 -5.56 16.72
N SER A 256 16.07 -4.86 16.01
CA SER A 256 15.70 -4.02 14.87
C SER A 256 15.03 -4.85 13.75
N GLU A 257 15.61 -5.99 13.39
CA GLU A 257 15.01 -6.89 12.39
C GLU A 257 13.71 -7.51 12.90
N ASN A 258 13.66 -7.98 14.15
CA ASN A 258 12.45 -8.59 14.70
C ASN A 258 11.31 -7.59 14.84
N GLN A 259 11.61 -6.33 15.15
CA GLN A 259 10.63 -5.25 15.11
C GLN A 259 10.05 -5.08 13.70
N THR A 260 10.91 -5.01 12.69
CA THR A 260 10.51 -4.96 11.27
C THR A 260 9.64 -6.17 10.90
N ARG A 261 10.03 -7.40 11.29
CA ARG A 261 9.27 -8.63 11.02
C ARG A 261 7.91 -8.68 11.73
N ARG A 262 7.78 -8.08 12.92
CA ARG A 262 6.50 -7.95 13.64
C ARG A 262 5.52 -7.05 12.90
N GLU A 263 6.00 -5.96 12.30
CA GLU A 263 5.16 -5.05 11.48
C GLU A 263 4.56 -5.80 10.28
N TYR A 264 5.34 -6.68 9.64
CA TYR A 264 4.87 -7.55 8.56
C TYR A 264 3.89 -8.65 8.99
N SER A 265 3.79 -8.97 10.28
CA SER A 265 2.92 -10.03 10.80
C SER A 265 1.54 -9.55 11.24
N HIS A 266 1.36 -8.25 11.47
CA HIS A 266 0.17 -7.67 12.12
C HIS A 266 -0.70 -6.79 11.21
N GLY A 267 -0.31 -6.48 9.98
CA GLY A 267 -1.01 -5.53 9.12
C GLY A 267 -1.81 -6.16 7.97
N SER A 268 -3.08 -5.80 7.82
CA SER A 268 -3.84 -5.93 6.56
C SER A 268 -3.40 -4.88 5.52
N ASP A 269 -2.75 -3.80 5.96
CA ASP A 269 -2.37 -2.63 5.16
C ASP A 269 -0.83 -2.46 5.12
N ILE A 270 -0.11 -3.55 4.85
CA ILE A 270 1.35 -3.51 4.72
C ILE A 270 1.71 -2.86 3.39
N LEU A 271 2.58 -1.85 3.46
CA LEU A 271 3.08 -1.12 2.32
C LEU A 271 4.49 -1.65 1.99
N TYR A 272 4.60 -2.41 0.89
CA TYR A 272 5.87 -3.03 0.49
C TYR A 272 6.75 -2.06 -0.32
N SER A 273 8.06 -2.04 -0.08
CA SER A 273 9.00 -1.39 -0.99
C SER A 273 9.30 -2.28 -2.20
N LEU A 274 9.91 -1.70 -3.25
CA LEU A 274 10.39 -2.49 -4.38
C LEU A 274 11.48 -3.49 -3.94
N GLU A 275 12.31 -3.12 -2.96
CA GLU A 275 13.32 -4.02 -2.39
C GLU A 275 12.66 -5.22 -1.70
N ASP A 276 11.61 -5.01 -0.90
CA ASP A 276 10.88 -6.10 -0.24
C ASP A 276 10.32 -7.11 -1.25
N LEU A 277 9.80 -6.63 -2.39
CA LEU A 277 9.32 -7.48 -3.47
C LEU A 277 10.46 -8.25 -4.15
N GLN A 278 11.60 -7.60 -4.40
CA GLN A 278 12.80 -8.28 -4.92
C GLN A 278 13.35 -9.32 -3.94
N LEU A 279 13.15 -9.11 -2.63
CA LEU A 279 13.52 -10.05 -1.58
C LEU A 279 12.55 -11.24 -1.48
N GLY A 280 11.35 -11.12 -2.05
CA GLY A 280 10.37 -12.19 -2.19
C GLY A 280 9.10 -12.04 -1.36
N ALA A 281 8.78 -10.83 -0.87
CA ALA A 281 7.63 -10.60 0.02
C ALA A 281 6.27 -11.09 -0.51
N LYS A 282 6.10 -11.11 -1.85
CA LYS A 282 4.90 -11.61 -2.54
C LYS A 282 5.24 -12.68 -3.58
N GLY A 283 6.34 -13.42 -3.36
CA GLY A 283 6.84 -14.43 -4.31
C GLY A 283 7.57 -13.81 -5.50
N ASP A 284 7.73 -14.59 -6.57
CA ASP A 284 8.36 -14.11 -7.81
C ASP A 284 7.39 -13.22 -8.58
N MET A 285 7.72 -11.94 -8.68
CA MET A 285 6.93 -10.95 -9.42
C MET A 285 6.81 -11.25 -10.91
N LYS A 286 7.61 -12.15 -11.48
CA LYS A 286 7.43 -12.58 -12.88
C LYS A 286 6.25 -13.53 -13.05
N ASN A 287 5.71 -14.09 -11.97
CA ASN A 287 4.55 -14.96 -11.99
C ASN A 287 3.27 -14.20 -11.61
N LEU A 288 2.16 -14.60 -12.21
CA LEU A 288 0.82 -14.13 -11.84
C LEU A 288 0.29 -14.98 -10.67
N SER A 289 -0.28 -14.32 -9.68
CA SER A 289 -0.96 -14.93 -8.54
C SER A 289 -2.43 -14.50 -8.57
N PRO A 290 -3.34 -15.28 -9.17
CA PRO A 290 -4.73 -14.86 -9.40
C PRO A 290 -5.42 -14.35 -8.12
N GLY A 291 -6.02 -13.16 -8.19
CA GLY A 291 -6.70 -12.53 -7.06
C GLY A 291 -5.75 -11.89 -6.02
N CYS A 292 -4.44 -11.86 -6.28
CA CYS A 292 -3.48 -11.17 -5.42
C CYS A 292 -3.73 -9.65 -5.44
N ARG A 293 -3.75 -9.04 -4.26
CA ARG A 293 -3.82 -7.60 -4.04
C ARG A 293 -2.88 -7.20 -2.91
N PHE A 294 -2.06 -6.18 -3.12
CA PHE A 294 -1.27 -5.57 -2.06
C PHE A 294 -0.84 -4.14 -2.40
N GLU A 295 -0.59 -3.34 -1.36
CA GLU A 295 -0.10 -1.98 -1.51
C GLU A 295 1.43 -1.94 -1.53
N LEU A 296 1.99 -1.00 -2.27
CA LEU A 296 3.43 -0.83 -2.40
C LEU A 296 3.82 0.64 -2.62
N ILE A 297 5.06 0.97 -2.28
CA ILE A 297 5.71 2.21 -2.69
C ILE A 297 6.64 1.92 -3.87
N LEU A 298 6.50 2.73 -4.91
CA LEU A 298 7.41 2.77 -6.05
C LEU A 298 8.25 4.04 -5.97
N GLY A 299 9.57 3.94 -6.11
CA GLY A 299 10.47 5.10 -6.06
C GLY A 299 10.73 5.61 -4.64
N GLY A 300 11.39 6.76 -4.52
CA GLY A 300 11.79 7.36 -3.24
C GLY A 300 13.21 7.01 -2.75
N GLU A 301 13.93 6.10 -3.42
CA GLU A 301 15.31 5.74 -3.11
C GLU A 301 16.20 5.84 -4.37
N GLY A 302 17.35 6.51 -4.29
CA GLY A 302 18.30 6.67 -5.41
C GLY A 302 17.98 7.81 -6.38
N ASP A 303 18.17 7.59 -7.68
CA ASP A 303 18.09 8.61 -8.76
C ASP A 303 16.65 8.93 -9.23
N PHE A 304 15.60 8.40 -8.58
CA PHE A 304 14.21 8.62 -8.98
C PHE A 304 13.66 9.96 -8.47
N CYS A 305 12.85 10.63 -9.29
CA CYS A 305 12.36 11.98 -8.96
C CYS A 305 11.19 11.98 -7.96
N PHE A 306 10.41 10.89 -7.92
CA PHE A 306 9.19 10.83 -7.13
C PHE A 306 9.06 9.51 -6.34
N SER A 307 8.16 9.53 -5.35
CA SER A 307 7.71 8.36 -4.61
C SER A 307 6.21 8.21 -4.80
N TYR A 308 5.78 7.04 -5.25
CA TYR A 308 4.40 6.77 -5.60
C TYR A 308 3.81 5.70 -4.69
N ARG A 309 2.62 5.96 -4.17
CA ARG A 309 1.78 4.90 -3.61
C ARG A 309 1.11 4.16 -4.75
N ALA A 310 1.15 2.84 -4.71
CA ALA A 310 0.50 2.00 -5.69
C ALA A 310 -0.20 0.81 -5.04
N VAL A 311 -1.12 0.21 -5.80
CA VAL A 311 -1.77 -1.07 -5.50
C VAL A 311 -1.52 -1.98 -6.70
N LEU A 312 -0.94 -3.16 -6.46
CA LEU A 312 -0.77 -4.17 -7.49
C LEU A 312 -1.89 -5.20 -7.34
N LEU A 313 -2.59 -5.44 -8.45
CA LEU A 313 -3.70 -6.39 -8.53
C LEU A 313 -3.49 -7.39 -9.67
N ASP A 314 -3.56 -8.67 -9.35
CA ASP A 314 -3.59 -9.75 -10.34
C ASP A 314 -5.03 -10.19 -10.58
N ALA A 315 -5.44 -10.22 -11.84
CA ALA A 315 -6.79 -10.55 -12.23
C ALA A 315 -7.20 -11.95 -11.73
N ARG A 316 -8.47 -12.09 -11.33
CA ARG A 316 -9.04 -13.34 -10.80
C ARG A 316 -9.20 -14.36 -11.94
N GLU A 317 -9.15 -15.66 -11.63
CA GLU A 317 -9.13 -16.75 -12.64
C GLU A 317 -10.27 -16.72 -13.68
N ASN A 318 -11.43 -16.12 -13.34
CA ASN A 318 -12.63 -16.11 -14.19
C ASN A 318 -12.80 -14.83 -15.04
N SER A 319 -11.75 -14.03 -15.24
CA SER A 319 -11.83 -12.68 -15.83
C SER A 319 -11.87 -12.61 -17.38
N GLY A 320 -11.94 -13.75 -18.07
CA GLY A 320 -11.97 -13.80 -19.54
C GLY A 320 -10.60 -13.57 -20.21
N PRO A 321 -10.54 -13.40 -21.55
CA PRO A 321 -9.27 -13.20 -22.24
C PRO A 321 -8.68 -11.81 -21.96
N PHE A 322 -7.43 -11.78 -21.48
CA PHE A 322 -6.68 -10.55 -21.26
C PHE A 322 -6.21 -9.92 -22.57
N MET A 323 -6.27 -8.59 -22.64
CA MET A 323 -5.65 -7.81 -23.72
C MET A 323 -4.19 -7.49 -23.44
N TYR A 324 -3.82 -7.34 -22.16
CA TYR A 324 -2.48 -6.96 -21.73
C TYR A 324 -2.00 -7.87 -20.60
N ASN A 325 -0.73 -8.27 -20.62
CA ASN A 325 -0.13 -9.04 -19.53
C ASN A 325 0.10 -8.16 -18.28
N CYS A 326 0.38 -6.88 -18.48
CA CYS A 326 0.51 -5.88 -17.42
C CYS A 326 -0.03 -4.55 -17.93
N GLY A 327 -0.67 -3.76 -17.08
CA GLY A 327 -1.05 -2.37 -17.35
C GLY A 327 -0.80 -1.49 -16.14
N VAL A 328 -0.57 -0.19 -16.38
CA VAL A 328 -0.47 0.82 -15.32
C VAL A 328 -1.71 1.70 -15.38
N PHE A 329 -2.36 1.95 -14.24
CA PHE A 329 -3.54 2.79 -14.14
C PHE A 329 -3.27 3.96 -13.20
N ILE A 330 -3.16 5.17 -13.74
CA ILE A 330 -2.77 6.36 -13.00
C ILE A 330 -4.01 7.12 -12.55
N VAL A 331 -4.11 7.31 -11.24
CA VAL A 331 -5.21 7.99 -10.57
C VAL A 331 -4.73 9.36 -10.12
N PRO A 332 -5.24 10.46 -10.71
CA PRO A 332 -4.92 11.80 -10.26
C PRO A 332 -5.30 12.01 -8.78
N LYS A 333 -4.55 12.85 -8.07
CA LYS A 333 -4.82 13.21 -6.67
C LYS A 333 -6.27 13.61 -6.42
N THR A 334 -6.85 14.36 -7.35
CA THR A 334 -8.24 14.84 -7.27
C THR A 334 -9.28 13.73 -7.27
N ARG A 335 -8.90 12.51 -7.65
CA ARG A 335 -9.80 11.34 -7.73
C ARG A 335 -9.38 10.20 -6.82
N ALA A 336 -8.17 10.23 -6.27
CA ALA A 336 -7.62 9.15 -5.44
C ALA A 336 -8.49 8.75 -4.23
N HIS A 337 -9.40 9.62 -3.79
CA HIS A 337 -10.34 9.37 -2.70
C HIS A 337 -11.68 8.76 -3.16
N GLU A 338 -11.99 8.79 -4.46
CA GLU A 338 -13.21 8.22 -5.02
C GLU A 338 -13.26 6.72 -4.72
N TRP A 339 -14.44 6.23 -4.35
CA TRP A 339 -14.65 4.82 -3.97
C TRP A 339 -14.07 3.83 -5.00
N LEU A 340 -14.15 4.16 -6.29
CA LEU A 340 -13.62 3.34 -7.38
C LEU A 340 -12.10 3.08 -7.29
N PHE A 341 -11.34 3.99 -6.67
CA PHE A 341 -9.89 3.89 -6.56
C PHE A 341 -9.40 3.68 -5.13
N SER A 342 -10.18 4.11 -4.12
CA SER A 342 -9.80 4.02 -2.70
C SER A 342 -10.27 2.75 -2.01
N SER A 343 -11.34 2.11 -2.50
CA SER A 343 -11.86 0.85 -1.93
C SER A 343 -11.33 -0.37 -2.68
N GLU A 344 -11.21 -1.50 -1.98
CA GLU A 344 -10.83 -2.75 -2.61
C GLU A 344 -11.87 -3.19 -3.66
N GLU A 345 -13.16 -3.10 -3.33
CA GLU A 345 -14.25 -3.47 -4.23
C GLU A 345 -14.22 -2.64 -5.52
N GLY A 346 -13.98 -1.34 -5.41
CA GLY A 346 -13.83 -0.43 -6.54
C GLY A 346 -12.61 -0.77 -7.41
N GLN A 347 -11.46 -1.03 -6.78
CA GLN A 347 -10.22 -1.37 -7.49
C GLN A 347 -10.40 -2.64 -8.36
N TRP A 348 -11.13 -3.64 -7.87
CA TRP A 348 -11.44 -4.84 -8.64
C TRP A 348 -12.29 -4.56 -9.90
N LEU A 349 -13.21 -3.60 -9.86
CA LEU A 349 -13.97 -3.17 -11.05
C LEU A 349 -13.06 -2.51 -12.10
N VAL A 350 -12.03 -1.78 -11.66
CA VAL A 350 -11.03 -1.19 -12.57
C VAL A 350 -10.20 -2.29 -13.25
N VAL A 351 -9.80 -3.33 -12.52
CA VAL A 351 -9.08 -4.49 -13.07
C VAL A 351 -9.90 -5.17 -14.16
N GLU A 352 -11.16 -5.49 -13.88
CA GLU A 352 -12.07 -6.12 -14.85
C GLU A 352 -12.26 -5.27 -16.12
N SER A 353 -12.38 -3.95 -15.96
CA SER A 353 -12.55 -3.02 -17.08
C SER A 353 -11.27 -2.85 -17.92
N SER A 354 -10.09 -2.93 -17.29
CA SER A 354 -8.79 -2.74 -17.94
C SER A 354 -8.38 -3.88 -18.88
N LYS A 355 -8.95 -5.08 -18.67
CA LYS A 355 -8.56 -6.33 -19.36
C LYS A 355 -7.07 -6.66 -19.24
N ALA A 356 -6.41 -6.20 -18.18
CA ALA A 356 -5.02 -6.53 -17.87
C ALA A 356 -4.95 -7.75 -16.94
N ALA A 357 -3.99 -8.65 -17.17
CA ALA A 357 -3.74 -9.78 -16.27
C ALA A 357 -3.14 -9.32 -14.94
N ARG A 358 -2.26 -8.31 -14.97
CA ARG A 358 -1.80 -7.54 -13.81
C ARG A 358 -2.08 -6.07 -14.03
N LEU A 359 -2.67 -5.40 -13.05
CA LEU A 359 -2.87 -3.96 -13.03
C LEU A 359 -2.07 -3.33 -11.88
N ILE A 360 -1.26 -2.33 -12.19
CA ILE A 360 -0.56 -1.52 -11.19
C ILE A 360 -1.28 -0.17 -11.13
N MET A 361 -2.10 0.02 -10.10
CA MET A 361 -2.84 1.26 -9.88
C MET A 361 -1.94 2.25 -9.10
N VAL A 362 -1.60 3.38 -9.69
CA VAL A 362 -0.72 4.39 -9.09
C VAL A 362 -1.55 5.59 -8.63
N LEU A 363 -1.45 5.93 -7.36
CA LEU A 363 -2.20 7.01 -6.71
C LEU A 363 -1.29 8.23 -6.58
N LEU A 364 -1.58 9.28 -7.36
CA LEU A 364 -0.81 10.53 -7.29
C LEU A 364 -1.23 11.38 -6.08
N ASP A 365 -0.27 12.10 -5.50
CA ASP A 365 -0.48 13.00 -4.36
C ASP A 365 0.06 14.42 -4.62
N THR A 366 0.22 15.23 -3.58
CA THR A 366 0.75 16.60 -3.68
C THR A 366 2.16 16.70 -4.23
N SER A 367 3.00 15.68 -4.04
CA SER A 367 4.39 15.71 -4.52
C SER A 367 4.48 15.70 -6.06
N HIS A 368 3.40 15.29 -6.72
CA HIS A 368 3.31 15.16 -8.17
C HIS A 368 2.62 16.38 -8.84
N ALA A 369 2.21 17.39 -8.07
CA ALA A 369 1.34 18.46 -8.55
C ALA A 369 1.97 19.34 -9.66
N SER A 370 3.30 19.42 -9.72
CA SER A 370 4.04 20.20 -10.72
C SER A 370 4.59 19.37 -11.88
N ALA A 371 4.43 18.05 -11.85
CA ALA A 371 4.97 17.15 -12.86
C ALA A 371 4.00 16.98 -14.03
N SER A 372 4.54 16.99 -15.25
CA SER A 372 3.79 16.62 -16.46
C SER A 372 3.56 15.11 -16.52
N MET A 373 2.57 14.71 -17.30
CA MET A 373 2.25 13.29 -17.42
C MET A 373 3.38 12.48 -18.06
N ASP A 374 4.08 13.07 -19.02
CA ASP A 374 5.22 12.42 -19.68
C ASP A 374 6.39 12.22 -18.72
N GLU A 375 6.63 13.16 -17.80
CA GLU A 375 7.63 13.02 -16.74
C GLU A 375 7.28 11.89 -15.78
N ILE A 376 6.02 11.82 -15.33
CA ILE A 376 5.54 10.74 -14.45
C ILE A 376 5.67 9.37 -15.13
N GLN A 377 5.26 9.24 -16.40
CA GLN A 377 5.40 7.96 -17.12
C GLN A 377 6.85 7.55 -17.31
N LYS A 378 7.74 8.52 -17.62
CA LYS A 378 9.17 8.26 -17.80
C LYS A 378 9.83 7.77 -16.51
N ASP A 379 9.46 8.36 -15.39
CA ASP A 379 9.97 8.01 -14.05
C ASP A 379 9.40 6.66 -13.57
N LEU A 380 8.11 6.38 -13.81
CA LEU A 380 7.47 5.10 -13.43
C LEU A 380 7.89 3.91 -14.29
N SER A 381 8.17 4.11 -15.58
CA SER A 381 8.47 3.02 -16.55
C SER A 381 9.52 2.01 -16.05
N PRO A 382 10.71 2.40 -15.57
CA PRO A 382 11.70 1.45 -15.05
C PRO A 382 11.25 0.73 -13.77
N LEU A 383 10.39 1.34 -12.95
CA LEU A 383 9.88 0.74 -11.71
C LEU A 383 8.84 -0.33 -12.02
N VAL A 384 7.86 -0.03 -12.87
CA VAL A 384 6.77 -0.97 -13.21
C VAL A 384 7.23 -2.14 -14.07
N LYS A 385 8.28 -1.97 -14.89
CA LYS A 385 8.87 -3.05 -15.68
C LYS A 385 9.40 -4.19 -14.82
N GLN A 386 9.91 -3.89 -13.63
CA GLN A 386 10.39 -4.91 -12.68
C GLN A 386 9.25 -5.76 -12.10
N LEU A 387 8.01 -5.28 -12.21
CA LEU A 387 6.80 -5.92 -11.70
C LEU A 387 5.97 -6.58 -12.79
N ALA A 388 6.40 -6.51 -14.06
CA ALA A 388 5.68 -7.13 -15.16
C ALA A 388 5.85 -8.66 -15.15
N PRO A 389 4.76 -9.44 -15.37
CA PRO A 389 4.84 -10.89 -15.43
C PRO A 389 5.45 -11.36 -16.76
N GLY A 390 6.15 -12.50 -16.74
CA GLY A 390 6.76 -13.13 -17.90
C GLY A 390 8.24 -12.78 -18.13
N LYS A 391 8.78 -13.22 -19.28
CA LYS A 391 10.11 -12.81 -19.75
C LYS A 391 9.98 -11.47 -20.46
N ASP A 392 11.02 -10.65 -20.33
CA ASP A 392 11.12 -9.31 -20.93
C ASP A 392 11.14 -9.47 -22.47
N ASP A 393 9.97 -9.59 -23.08
CA ASP A 393 9.81 -9.56 -24.53
C ASP A 393 10.16 -8.15 -24.96
N GLN A 394 11.32 -7.98 -25.59
CA GLN A 394 11.97 -6.70 -25.95
C GLN A 394 11.15 -5.77 -26.89
N GLY A 395 9.83 -5.93 -26.98
CA GLY A 395 8.93 -5.08 -27.75
C GLY A 395 7.52 -4.85 -27.17
N ALA A 396 7.11 -5.49 -26.06
CA ALA A 396 5.78 -5.26 -25.49
C ALA A 396 5.79 -4.07 -24.52
N GLN A 397 5.34 -2.90 -24.97
CA GLN A 397 5.24 -1.72 -24.11
C GLN A 397 4.07 -1.89 -23.12
N ILE A 398 4.34 -1.70 -21.83
CA ILE A 398 3.31 -1.67 -20.79
C ILE A 398 2.43 -0.42 -21.02
N PRO A 399 1.13 -0.57 -21.28
CA PRO A 399 0.25 0.57 -21.50
C PRO A 399 0.02 1.34 -20.19
N PHE A 400 0.06 2.67 -20.32
CA PHE A 400 -0.35 3.58 -19.27
C PHE A 400 -1.76 4.07 -19.57
N MET A 401 -2.67 3.84 -18.62
CA MET A 401 -4.03 4.33 -18.61
C MET A 401 -4.15 5.40 -17.53
N MET A 402 -5.05 6.36 -17.72
CA MET A 402 -5.35 7.37 -16.71
C MET A 402 -6.84 7.35 -16.41
N ALA A 403 -7.19 7.60 -15.15
CA ALA A 403 -8.55 7.87 -14.75
C ALA A 403 -9.05 9.19 -15.39
N GLY A 404 -9.53 9.15 -16.63
CA GLY A 404 -10.15 10.29 -17.30
C GLY A 404 -11.39 10.77 -16.54
N ASP A 405 -11.66 12.07 -16.51
CA ASP A 405 -12.76 12.66 -15.73
C ASP A 405 -14.15 12.23 -16.20
N GLY A 406 -14.23 11.41 -17.26
CA GLY A 406 -15.44 10.85 -17.83
C GLY A 406 -16.30 11.90 -18.53
N ILE A 407 -15.78 13.12 -18.72
CA ILE A 407 -16.52 14.27 -19.23
C ILE A 407 -16.17 14.51 -20.69
N LYS A 408 -17.15 14.29 -21.57
CA LYS A 408 -17.09 14.59 -23.00
C LYS A 408 -17.05 16.09 -23.28
N HIS A 409 -17.79 16.87 -22.51
CA HIS A 409 -17.87 18.33 -22.66
C HIS A 409 -18.12 19.04 -21.33
N ARG A 410 -17.44 20.18 -21.12
CA ARG A 410 -17.54 21.01 -19.92
C ARG A 410 -17.73 22.47 -20.29
N ASN A 411 -18.69 23.13 -19.67
CA ASN A 411 -18.93 24.56 -19.81
C ASN A 411 -19.18 25.21 -18.44
N VAL A 412 -18.34 26.15 -18.03
CA VAL A 412 -18.55 26.89 -16.77
C VAL A 412 -19.70 27.88 -16.96
N VAL A 413 -20.73 27.74 -16.14
CA VAL A 413 -21.93 28.59 -16.14
C VAL A 413 -21.76 29.78 -15.22
N HIS A 414 -21.17 29.58 -14.04
CA HIS A 414 -20.96 30.64 -13.06
C HIS A 414 -19.77 30.35 -12.14
N GLN A 415 -19.18 31.41 -11.60
CA GLN A 415 -18.17 31.33 -10.55
C GLN A 415 -18.55 32.30 -9.43
N ALA A 416 -18.55 31.81 -8.20
CA ALA A 416 -18.84 32.59 -7.00
C ALA A 416 -17.74 32.36 -5.95
N THR A 417 -17.70 33.21 -4.93
CA THR A 417 -16.84 33.00 -3.77
C THR A 417 -17.60 33.34 -2.51
N SER A 418 -17.74 32.36 -1.63
CA SER A 418 -18.31 32.52 -0.30
C SER A 418 -17.21 32.79 0.73
N SER A 419 -17.53 33.60 1.75
CA SER A 419 -16.66 33.77 2.92
C SER A 419 -16.49 32.49 3.73
N LEU A 420 -17.51 31.62 3.74
CA LEU A 420 -17.52 30.36 4.50
C LEU A 420 -16.95 29.22 3.66
N THR A 421 -17.53 29.01 2.49
CA THR A 421 -17.25 27.83 1.67
C THR A 421 -16.10 28.05 0.68
N GLY A 422 -15.66 29.29 0.48
CA GLY A 422 -14.59 29.65 -0.45
C GLY A 422 -15.05 29.72 -1.90
N PRO A 423 -14.14 29.54 -2.88
CA PRO A 423 -14.48 29.60 -4.30
C PRO A 423 -15.35 28.42 -4.76
N ILE A 424 -16.38 28.72 -5.56
CA ILE A 424 -17.42 27.79 -6.02
C ILE A 424 -17.57 27.94 -7.53
N ILE A 425 -17.71 26.83 -8.24
CA ILE A 425 -17.99 26.79 -9.68
C ILE A 425 -19.33 26.10 -9.91
N VAL A 426 -20.16 26.67 -10.78
CA VAL A 426 -21.31 25.99 -11.39
C VAL A 426 -20.96 25.72 -12.85
N GLU A 427 -21.09 24.48 -13.30
CA GLU A 427 -20.71 24.06 -14.65
C GLU A 427 -21.74 23.07 -15.24
N ASP A 428 -21.92 23.14 -16.55
CA ASP A 428 -22.71 22.18 -17.32
C ASP A 428 -21.79 21.13 -17.96
N LEU A 429 -22.16 19.85 -17.86
CA LEU A 429 -21.35 18.70 -18.22
C LEU A 429 -22.12 17.75 -19.13
N VAL A 430 -21.39 17.07 -20.02
CA VAL A 430 -21.86 15.89 -20.77
C VAL A 430 -20.86 14.77 -20.51
N TYR A 431 -21.33 13.62 -20.05
CA TYR A 431 -20.50 12.45 -19.77
C TYR A 431 -20.20 11.65 -21.05
N GLU A 432 -19.03 11.00 -21.12
CA GLU A 432 -18.62 10.15 -22.26
C GLU A 432 -19.43 8.86 -22.31
N ASN A 433 -19.70 8.26 -21.16
CA ASN A 433 -20.52 7.05 -21.00
C ASN A 433 -21.51 7.28 -19.86
N VAL A 434 -22.79 7.01 -20.10
CA VAL A 434 -23.85 7.08 -19.10
C VAL A 434 -24.26 5.66 -18.73
N ASP A 435 -24.61 5.41 -17.47
CA ASP A 435 -25.00 4.09 -16.96
C ASP A 435 -26.03 3.42 -17.91
N PRO A 436 -25.86 2.12 -18.27
CA PRO A 436 -26.80 1.39 -19.11
C PRO A 436 -28.24 1.38 -18.59
N GLU A 437 -28.46 1.36 -17.27
CA GLU A 437 -29.79 1.47 -16.68
C GLU A 437 -30.37 2.88 -16.84
N PHE A 438 -29.54 3.91 -16.69
CA PHE A 438 -29.94 5.30 -16.91
C PHE A 438 -30.27 5.57 -18.38
N SER A 439 -29.52 4.96 -19.29
CA SER A 439 -29.73 5.03 -20.75
C SER A 439 -31.04 4.38 -21.19
N ARG A 440 -31.61 3.46 -20.41
CA ARG A 440 -32.95 2.88 -20.67
C ARG A 440 -34.07 3.86 -20.36
N ILE A 441 -33.90 4.67 -19.32
CA ILE A 441 -34.92 5.62 -18.85
C ILE A 441 -34.82 6.93 -19.65
N TRP A 442 -33.61 7.37 -20.01
CA TRP A 442 -33.36 8.53 -20.85
C TRP A 442 -32.48 8.16 -22.07
N PRO A 443 -33.09 7.78 -23.21
CA PRO A 443 -32.36 7.27 -24.39
C PRO A 443 -31.62 8.33 -25.22
N SER A 444 -31.39 9.53 -24.68
CA SER A 444 -30.70 10.61 -25.38
C SER A 444 -29.19 10.45 -25.26
N GLU A 445 -28.47 10.51 -26.40
CA GLU A 445 -27.00 10.32 -26.45
C GLU A 445 -26.19 11.47 -25.81
N ASP A 446 -26.79 12.63 -25.53
CA ASP A 446 -26.09 13.80 -24.97
C ASP A 446 -26.87 14.42 -23.80
N LEU A 447 -27.02 13.64 -22.73
CA LEU A 447 -27.59 14.14 -21.47
C LEU A 447 -26.69 15.23 -20.88
N LYS A 448 -27.30 16.36 -20.51
CA LYS A 448 -26.61 17.48 -19.88
C LYS A 448 -26.90 17.51 -18.40
N PHE A 449 -25.85 17.64 -17.61
CA PHE A 449 -25.93 17.79 -16.16
C PHE A 449 -25.41 19.16 -15.76
N ARG A 450 -25.96 19.72 -14.70
CA ARG A 450 -25.42 20.91 -14.02
C ARG A 450 -24.82 20.50 -12.70
N ARG A 451 -23.57 20.87 -12.48
CA ARG A 451 -22.78 20.50 -11.30
C ARG A 451 -22.34 21.73 -10.52
N LEU A 452 -22.38 21.65 -9.19
CA LEU A 452 -21.81 22.61 -8.26
C LEU A 452 -20.53 22.02 -7.63
N VAL A 453 -19.42 22.73 -7.75
CA VAL A 453 -18.08 22.30 -7.31
C VAL A 453 -17.49 23.30 -6.34
N PHE A 454 -17.05 22.81 -5.17
CA PHE A 454 -16.27 23.57 -4.20
C PHE A 454 -14.78 23.45 -4.49
N GLN A 455 -14.09 24.54 -4.81
CA GLN A 455 -12.68 24.47 -5.21
C GLN A 455 -11.74 24.14 -4.04
N ARG A 456 -12.09 24.50 -2.81
CA ARG A 456 -11.31 24.18 -1.60
C ARG A 456 -11.35 22.70 -1.23
N THR A 457 -12.42 22.01 -1.64
CA THR A 457 -12.70 20.63 -1.22
C THR A 457 -13.25 19.86 -2.41
N GLN A 458 -12.45 19.76 -3.48
CA GLN A 458 -12.85 19.07 -4.71
C GLN A 458 -13.24 17.59 -4.48
N GLY A 459 -12.82 16.99 -3.36
CA GLY A 459 -13.17 15.63 -2.98
C GLY A 459 -14.39 15.45 -2.07
N LEU A 460 -15.16 16.51 -1.81
CA LEU A 460 -16.47 16.39 -1.16
C LEU A 460 -17.55 16.03 -2.20
N VAL A 461 -18.64 15.39 -1.78
CA VAL A 461 -19.81 15.09 -2.62
C VAL A 461 -20.31 16.38 -3.30
N GLN A 462 -20.28 16.38 -4.63
CA GLN A 462 -20.68 17.51 -5.47
C GLN A 462 -22.17 17.38 -5.81
N SER A 463 -22.90 18.50 -5.82
CA SER A 463 -24.32 18.47 -6.20
C SER A 463 -24.43 18.47 -7.72
N GLU A 464 -25.21 17.55 -8.26
CA GLU A 464 -25.42 17.41 -9.69
C GLU A 464 -26.88 17.17 -10.04
N ALA A 465 -27.36 17.87 -11.06
CA ALA A 465 -28.75 17.86 -11.49
C ALA A 465 -28.87 17.62 -13.00
N LEU A 466 -29.86 16.85 -13.42
CA LEU A 466 -30.15 16.64 -14.84
C LEU A 466 -30.83 17.88 -15.43
N LEU A 467 -30.42 18.29 -16.64
CA LEU A 467 -31.05 19.36 -17.40
C LEU A 467 -31.96 18.80 -18.48
N MET A 468 -33.24 19.20 -18.45
CA MET A 468 -34.25 18.78 -19.43
C MET A 468 -34.82 19.97 -20.21
N ARG A 469 -35.34 19.69 -21.42
CA ARG A 469 -36.07 20.68 -22.23
C ARG A 469 -37.56 20.68 -21.86
N ASP A 470 -38.15 21.88 -21.76
CA ASP A 470 -39.58 22.06 -21.52
C ASP A 470 -40.42 21.32 -22.57
N GLY A 471 -41.37 20.48 -22.10
CA GLY A 471 -42.28 19.70 -22.95
C GLY A 471 -42.01 18.20 -23.06
N SER A 472 -41.00 17.67 -22.37
CA SER A 472 -40.67 16.24 -22.31
C SER A 472 -41.26 15.53 -21.07
N SER A 473 -42.43 15.98 -20.58
CA SER A 473 -43.13 15.24 -19.52
C SER A 473 -43.61 13.90 -20.06
N HIS A 474 -42.87 12.85 -19.72
CA HIS A 474 -43.38 11.48 -19.81
C HIS A 474 -44.53 11.35 -18.82
N ARG A 475 -45.76 11.40 -19.33
CA ARG A 475 -46.88 10.75 -18.66
C ARG A 475 -46.50 9.27 -18.55
N THR A 476 -46.43 8.76 -17.34
CA THR A 476 -46.52 7.32 -17.08
C THR A 476 -47.89 6.86 -17.58
N ASP A 477 -47.93 6.30 -18.79
CA ASP A 477 -49.11 5.67 -19.35
C ASP A 477 -49.39 4.37 -18.57
N VAL A 478 -50.08 4.52 -17.43
CA VAL A 478 -50.92 3.47 -16.87
C VAL A 478 -52.34 4.04 -16.93
N GLU A 479 -53.20 3.38 -17.72
CA GLU A 479 -54.60 3.70 -18.01
C GLU A 479 -54.85 4.71 -19.16
N THR A 480 -55.13 4.22 -20.37
CA THR A 480 -56.51 3.98 -20.87
C THR A 480 -56.46 3.77 -22.39
N GLU A 481 -56.46 2.53 -22.85
CA GLU A 481 -56.90 2.22 -24.22
C GLU A 481 -58.41 2.46 -24.32
N ARG A 482 -58.84 3.47 -25.08
CA ARG A 482 -60.07 3.39 -25.90
C ARG A 482 -60.23 4.57 -26.86
N LYS A 483 -60.36 4.18 -28.13
CA LYS A 483 -61.00 4.89 -29.27
C LYS A 483 -60.13 5.87 -30.07
N LYS A 484 -59.50 5.31 -31.10
CA LYS A 484 -59.25 5.98 -32.39
C LYS A 484 -60.56 6.09 -33.19
N ALA A 485 -60.92 7.31 -33.56
CA ALA A 485 -61.67 7.73 -34.76
C ALA A 485 -61.64 9.29 -34.70
N SER A 486 -61.37 10.09 -35.71
CA SER A 486 -61.37 9.95 -37.16
C SER A 486 -60.70 11.18 -37.79
N SER A 487 -60.42 11.07 -39.10
CA SER A 487 -60.50 12.14 -40.12
C SER A 487 -59.55 13.35 -40.07
N SER A 488 -58.52 13.27 -40.91
CA SER A 488 -58.12 14.22 -41.96
C SER A 488 -58.82 15.59 -42.06
N SER A 489 -58.04 16.66 -42.22
CA SER A 489 -58.03 17.47 -43.46
C SER A 489 -56.95 18.56 -43.45
N LYS A 490 -56.36 18.77 -44.64
CA LYS A 490 -55.37 19.80 -44.96
C LYS A 490 -56.05 21.18 -45.08
N SER A 491 -55.39 22.24 -44.63
CA SER A 491 -55.38 23.50 -45.40
C SER A 491 -54.11 24.31 -45.16
N LYS A 492 -53.33 24.49 -46.24
CA LYS A 492 -52.29 25.51 -46.36
C LYS A 492 -52.95 26.89 -46.45
N ARG A 493 -52.45 27.87 -45.69
CA ARG A 493 -52.40 29.27 -46.16
C ARG A 493 -51.23 30.00 -45.51
N LYS A 494 -50.29 30.42 -46.36
CA LYS A 494 -49.19 31.35 -46.06
C LYS A 494 -49.79 32.70 -45.64
N GLY A 495 -49.38 33.18 -44.47
CA GLY A 495 -49.52 34.57 -44.04
C GLY A 495 -48.20 35.01 -43.42
N THR A 496 -47.52 35.92 -44.09
CA THR A 496 -46.25 36.50 -43.65
C THR A 496 -46.53 37.52 -42.55
N GLN A 497 -46.12 37.25 -41.31
CA GLN A 497 -46.07 38.29 -40.28
C GLN A 497 -44.88 38.06 -39.33
N ARG A 498 -43.94 39.01 -39.45
CA ARG A 498 -43.08 39.63 -38.43
C ARG A 498 -42.50 38.71 -37.34
N ARG A 499 -41.18 38.58 -37.40
CA ARG A 499 -40.30 38.18 -36.30
C ARG A 499 -40.61 38.98 -35.03
N SER A 500 -41.27 38.33 -34.08
CA SER A 500 -41.12 38.58 -32.65
C SER A 500 -41.57 37.30 -31.94
N ASP A 501 -40.64 36.39 -31.71
CA ASP A 501 -40.77 35.33 -30.71
C ASP A 501 -39.36 34.86 -30.35
N ASP A 502 -38.78 35.55 -29.37
CA ASP A 502 -37.61 35.10 -28.62
C ASP A 502 -38.09 34.17 -27.48
N SER A 503 -38.68 33.04 -27.86
CA SER A 503 -39.14 31.99 -26.93
C SER A 503 -38.48 30.65 -27.27
N GLY A 504 -37.16 30.67 -27.45
CA GLY A 504 -36.37 29.51 -27.84
C GLY A 504 -35.63 28.83 -26.67
N ASN A 505 -36.12 27.68 -26.23
CA ASN A 505 -35.37 26.58 -25.60
C ASN A 505 -34.51 26.90 -24.36
N GLN A 506 -35.12 27.21 -23.21
CA GLN A 506 -34.40 27.21 -21.94
C GLN A 506 -34.36 25.79 -21.35
N LEU A 507 -33.16 25.27 -21.06
CA LEU A 507 -32.98 24.04 -20.29
C LEU A 507 -33.32 24.32 -18.82
N LYS A 508 -34.11 23.44 -18.20
CA LYS A 508 -34.49 23.50 -16.78
C LYS A 508 -33.92 22.32 -16.01
N VAL A 509 -33.66 22.54 -14.73
CA VAL A 509 -33.30 21.45 -13.82
C VAL A 509 -34.50 20.53 -13.61
N TYR A 510 -34.25 19.22 -13.74
CA TYR A 510 -35.23 18.18 -13.45
C TYR A 510 -35.03 17.69 -12.02
N HIS A 511 -36.01 17.98 -11.15
CA HIS A 511 -35.96 17.65 -9.72
C HIS A 511 -36.48 16.25 -9.38
N GLY A 512 -37.05 15.52 -10.35
CA GLY A 512 -37.47 14.12 -10.19
C GLY A 512 -36.32 13.10 -10.26
N TYR A 513 -35.07 13.55 -10.30
CA TYR A 513 -33.88 12.69 -10.34
C TYR A 513 -32.82 13.18 -9.34
N LEU A 514 -32.14 12.23 -8.67
CA LEU A 514 -31.01 12.49 -7.80
C LEU A 514 -29.76 11.81 -8.34
N ALA A 515 -28.76 12.59 -8.72
CA ALA A 515 -27.51 12.07 -9.28
C ALA A 515 -26.59 11.39 -8.26
N SER A 516 -26.79 11.65 -6.97
CA SER A 516 -25.94 11.11 -5.90
C SER A 516 -26.55 9.86 -5.27
N SER A 517 -25.80 8.76 -5.28
CA SER A 517 -26.15 7.53 -4.56
C SER A 517 -26.29 7.74 -3.05
N TYR A 518 -25.60 8.75 -2.48
CA TYR A 518 -25.74 9.13 -1.08
C TYR A 518 -27.16 9.63 -0.76
N HIS A 519 -27.74 10.48 -1.62
CA HIS A 519 -29.14 10.89 -1.46
C HIS A 519 -30.10 9.71 -1.57
N MET A 520 -29.78 8.72 -2.41
CA MET A 520 -30.57 7.50 -2.51
C MET A 520 -30.50 6.65 -1.24
N GLY A 521 -29.33 6.58 -0.60
CA GLY A 521 -29.18 6.00 0.74
C GLY A 521 -30.04 6.71 1.78
N ILE A 522 -30.01 8.05 1.81
CA ILE A 522 -30.85 8.86 2.73
C ILE A 522 -32.33 8.54 2.54
N ILE A 523 -32.82 8.56 1.29
CA ILE A 523 -34.23 8.30 0.98
C ILE A 523 -34.63 6.86 1.30
N SER A 524 -33.75 5.90 1.07
CA SER A 524 -34.01 4.49 1.40
C SER A 524 -34.29 4.30 2.91
N GLY A 525 -33.71 5.14 3.76
CA GLY A 525 -33.97 5.15 5.20
C GLY A 525 -35.44 5.41 5.57
N PHE A 526 -36.22 6.10 4.72
CA PHE A 526 -37.65 6.34 4.95
C PHE A 526 -38.47 5.05 4.96
N THR A 527 -37.93 3.95 4.42
CA THR A 527 -38.52 2.60 4.52
C THR A 527 -38.79 2.20 5.97
N LEU A 528 -37.92 2.63 6.91
CA LEU A 528 -38.03 2.33 8.34
C LEU A 528 -39.26 2.96 9.00
N ILE A 529 -39.82 4.01 8.39
CA ILE A 529 -41.02 4.72 8.88
C ILE A 529 -42.17 4.67 7.87
N SER A 530 -42.10 3.78 6.88
CA SER A 530 -43.07 3.68 5.78
C SER A 530 -44.52 3.58 6.26
N SER A 531 -44.82 2.74 7.25
CA SER A 531 -46.18 2.60 7.81
C SER A 531 -46.69 3.89 8.47
N TYR A 532 -45.80 4.68 9.08
CA TYR A 532 -46.17 5.98 9.64
C TYR A 532 -46.46 7.00 8.52
N LEU A 533 -45.60 7.05 7.49
CA LEU A 533 -45.80 7.93 6.34
C LEU A 533 -47.11 7.62 5.62
N GLU A 534 -47.42 6.33 5.41
CA GLU A 534 -48.68 5.87 4.82
C GLU A 534 -49.89 6.29 5.67
N SER A 535 -49.82 6.09 6.99
CA SER A 535 -50.88 6.52 7.91
C SER A 535 -51.10 8.04 7.86
N VAL A 536 -50.04 8.85 7.84
CA VAL A 536 -50.15 10.30 7.78
C VAL A 536 -50.71 10.77 6.43
N ALA A 537 -50.22 10.20 5.33
CA ALA A 537 -50.70 10.49 3.98
C ALA A 537 -52.19 10.15 3.82
N SER A 538 -52.64 9.00 4.34
CA SER A 538 -54.05 8.57 4.25
C SER A 538 -55.04 9.48 5.00
N VAL A 539 -54.59 10.17 6.05
CA VAL A 539 -55.41 11.10 6.86
C VAL A 539 -55.33 12.54 6.33
N GLY A 540 -54.58 12.78 5.24
CA GLY A 540 -54.39 14.12 4.67
C GLY A 540 -53.64 15.08 5.59
N LYS A 541 -52.88 14.55 6.55
CA LYS A 541 -52.00 15.33 7.43
C LYS A 541 -50.62 15.46 6.79
N SER A 542 -49.86 16.47 7.20
CA SER A 542 -48.48 16.65 6.74
C SER A 542 -47.47 16.12 7.75
N VAL A 543 -46.37 15.56 7.25
CA VAL A 543 -45.17 15.24 8.03
C VAL A 543 -44.25 16.44 7.98
N LYS A 544 -43.64 16.82 9.10
CA LYS A 544 -42.57 17.82 9.09
C LYS A 544 -41.21 17.14 9.00
N ALA A 545 -40.37 17.59 8.08
CA ALA A 545 -39.00 17.16 7.91
C ALA A 545 -38.06 18.36 7.94
N VAL A 546 -36.84 18.14 8.43
CA VAL A 546 -35.78 19.14 8.42
C VAL A 546 -34.62 18.62 7.57
N VAL A 547 -34.10 19.45 6.67
CA VAL A 547 -32.90 19.14 5.87
C VAL A 547 -31.78 20.06 6.33
N ILE A 548 -30.71 19.50 6.89
CA ILE A 548 -29.57 20.28 7.40
C ILE A 548 -28.50 20.34 6.30
N GLY A 549 -28.21 21.54 5.81
CA GLY A 549 -27.38 21.79 4.63
C GLY A 549 -28.22 21.76 3.36
N LEU A 550 -28.30 22.89 2.64
CA LEU A 550 -29.08 23.00 1.42
C LEU A 550 -28.29 22.51 0.21
N GLY A 551 -26.99 22.85 0.13
CA GLY A 551 -26.19 22.58 -1.05
C GLY A 551 -26.80 23.28 -2.28
N ALA A 552 -26.92 22.55 -3.40
CA ALA A 552 -27.63 23.06 -4.58
C ALA A 552 -29.17 22.94 -4.49
N GLY A 553 -29.73 22.53 -3.35
CA GLY A 553 -31.17 22.44 -3.14
C GLY A 553 -31.86 21.21 -3.76
N LEU A 554 -31.11 20.26 -4.30
CA LEU A 554 -31.65 19.14 -5.08
C LEU A 554 -32.42 18.12 -4.24
N LEU A 555 -31.88 17.73 -3.08
CA LEU A 555 -32.56 16.80 -2.16
C LEU A 555 -33.91 17.37 -1.66
N PRO A 556 -33.98 18.60 -1.11
CA PRO A 556 -35.27 19.14 -0.67
C PRO A 556 -36.26 19.35 -1.82
N MET A 557 -35.81 19.74 -3.02
CA MET A 557 -36.70 19.84 -4.19
C MET A 557 -37.23 18.48 -4.65
N PHE A 558 -36.38 17.45 -4.68
CA PHE A 558 -36.81 16.08 -4.98
C PHE A 558 -37.87 15.59 -3.98
N LEU A 559 -37.62 15.78 -2.67
CA LEU A 559 -38.58 15.40 -1.63
C LEU A 559 -39.88 16.18 -1.75
N HIS A 560 -39.81 17.46 -2.08
CA HIS A 560 -40.99 18.30 -2.29
C HIS A 560 -41.84 17.85 -3.49
N GLU A 561 -41.19 17.44 -4.58
CA GLU A 561 -41.86 16.92 -5.79
C GLU A 561 -42.44 15.52 -5.57
N CYS A 562 -41.67 14.60 -4.97
CA CYS A 562 -42.06 13.20 -4.82
C CYS A 562 -42.93 12.92 -3.58
N MET A 563 -42.87 13.76 -2.55
CA MET A 563 -43.59 13.60 -1.29
C MET A 563 -44.30 14.90 -0.88
N PRO A 564 -45.34 15.34 -1.62
CA PRO A 564 -46.01 16.62 -1.38
C PRO A 564 -46.71 16.73 -0.02
N PHE A 565 -46.88 15.61 0.70
CA PHE A 565 -47.40 15.58 2.07
C PHE A 565 -46.32 15.83 3.14
N VAL A 566 -45.06 16.02 2.75
CA VAL A 566 -43.96 16.37 3.64
C VAL A 566 -43.69 17.87 3.55
N GLY A 567 -43.89 18.57 4.66
CA GLY A 567 -43.42 19.94 4.85
C GLY A 567 -41.95 19.94 5.23
N ILE A 568 -41.11 20.60 4.44
CA ILE A 568 -39.66 20.59 4.53
C ILE A 568 -39.17 21.96 5.00
N GLU A 569 -38.41 21.97 6.08
CA GLU A 569 -37.67 23.15 6.52
C GLU A 569 -36.17 22.86 6.33
N ALA A 570 -35.56 23.49 5.34
CA ALA A 570 -34.14 23.35 5.06
C ALA A 570 -33.32 24.41 5.81
N VAL A 571 -32.11 24.04 6.24
CA VAL A 571 -31.21 24.90 6.99
C VAL A 571 -29.95 25.12 6.17
N GLU A 572 -29.63 26.39 5.87
CA GLU A 572 -28.41 26.75 5.16
C GLU A 572 -27.71 27.91 5.83
N LEU A 573 -26.45 27.71 6.18
CA LEU A 573 -25.62 28.71 6.84
C LEU A 573 -25.09 29.73 5.82
N ASP A 574 -24.76 29.27 4.62
CA ASP A 574 -24.15 30.08 3.58
C ASP A 574 -25.21 30.65 2.62
N LEU A 575 -25.54 31.93 2.77
CA LEU A 575 -26.51 32.58 1.86
C LEU A 575 -26.06 32.58 0.39
N THR A 576 -24.76 32.46 0.13
CA THR A 576 -24.27 32.26 -1.23
C THR A 576 -24.81 30.96 -1.81
N MET A 577 -24.92 29.90 -1.01
CA MET A 577 -25.47 28.62 -1.44
C MET A 577 -26.97 28.69 -1.73
N LEU A 578 -27.73 29.41 -0.89
CA LEU A 578 -29.15 29.67 -1.17
C LEU A 578 -29.33 30.39 -2.51
N ASN A 579 -28.58 31.47 -2.75
CA ASN A 579 -28.64 32.20 -4.00
C ASN A 579 -28.25 31.32 -5.19
N LEU A 580 -27.19 30.51 -5.08
CA LEU A 580 -26.78 29.59 -6.14
C LEU A 580 -27.87 28.53 -6.44
N ALA A 581 -28.52 28.00 -5.40
CA ALA A 581 -29.59 27.04 -5.54
C ALA A 581 -30.79 27.65 -6.29
N GLU A 582 -31.19 28.88 -5.94
CA GLU A 582 -32.30 29.60 -6.59
C GLU A 582 -31.95 29.97 -8.05
N ASP A 583 -30.79 30.60 -8.26
CA ASP A 583 -30.40 31.17 -9.56
C ASP A 583 -30.03 30.12 -10.61
N TYR A 584 -29.38 29.02 -10.21
CA TYR A 584 -28.79 28.07 -11.15
C TYR A 584 -29.37 26.66 -11.08
N PHE A 585 -29.97 26.28 -9.94
CA PHE A 585 -30.53 24.95 -9.74
C PHE A 585 -32.05 24.91 -9.70
N GLY A 586 -32.72 26.05 -9.86
CA GLY A 586 -34.19 26.12 -9.89
C GLY A 586 -34.83 25.73 -8.56
N PHE A 587 -34.13 25.99 -7.45
CA PHE A 587 -34.70 25.86 -6.11
C PHE A 587 -35.79 26.90 -5.91
N THR A 588 -36.92 26.50 -5.33
CA THR A 588 -38.05 27.40 -5.07
C THR A 588 -38.62 27.16 -3.67
N GLN A 589 -38.97 28.24 -2.99
CA GLN A 589 -39.58 28.20 -1.67
C GLN A 589 -41.08 28.43 -1.76
N ASP A 590 -41.86 27.73 -0.92
CA ASP A 590 -43.30 27.92 -0.80
C ASP A 590 -43.79 27.72 0.65
N LYS A 591 -45.07 27.43 0.86
CA LYS A 591 -45.63 27.21 2.20
C LYS A 591 -45.15 25.90 2.84
N SER A 592 -44.77 24.93 2.02
CA SER A 592 -44.36 23.58 2.36
C SER A 592 -42.86 23.33 2.23
N LEU A 593 -42.10 24.20 1.57
CA LEU A 593 -40.64 24.16 1.52
C LEU A 593 -40.06 25.55 1.83
N LYS A 594 -39.32 25.67 2.93
CA LYS A 594 -38.70 26.93 3.35
C LYS A 594 -37.24 26.73 3.73
N VAL A 595 -36.43 27.77 3.52
CA VAL A 595 -35.05 27.81 3.99
C VAL A 595 -34.92 28.83 5.11
N PHE A 596 -34.17 28.47 6.15
CA PHE A 596 -33.77 29.41 7.19
C PHE A 596 -32.26 29.35 7.40
N ASN A 597 -31.69 30.48 7.83
CA ASN A 597 -30.24 30.68 7.97
C ASN A 597 -29.79 30.91 9.42
N HIS A 598 -30.70 30.77 10.38
CA HIS A 598 -30.41 30.99 11.79
C HIS A 598 -30.00 29.68 12.47
N LEU A 599 -28.71 29.38 12.41
CA LEU A 599 -28.06 28.29 13.14
C LEU A 599 -27.31 28.85 14.36
N PHE A 600 -27.53 28.22 15.50
CA PHE A 600 -26.79 28.50 16.74
C PHE A 600 -26.12 27.23 17.22
N CYS A 601 -25.01 27.38 17.94
CA CYS A 601 -24.30 26.25 18.51
C CYS A 601 -23.99 26.46 19.98
N LEU A 602 -23.85 25.34 20.68
CA LEU A 602 -23.36 25.25 22.04
C LEU A 602 -22.29 24.16 22.07
N GLN A 603 -21.07 24.55 22.40
CA GLN A 603 -19.99 23.60 22.64
C GLN A 603 -20.06 23.12 24.09
N LEU A 604 -20.12 21.80 24.27
CA LEU A 604 -20.09 21.15 25.59
C LEU A 604 -18.67 20.65 25.87
N GLU A 605 -18.31 20.58 27.15
CA GLU A 605 -16.95 20.20 27.60
C GLU A 605 -16.78 18.66 27.75
N GLU A 606 -17.80 17.88 27.38
CA GLU A 606 -17.86 16.40 27.47
C GLU A 606 -17.78 15.73 26.08
N ASP A 607 -17.87 14.39 25.98
CA ASP A 607 -17.76 13.55 24.75
C ASP A 607 -18.75 13.91 23.60
N VAL A 608 -19.61 14.92 23.77
CA VAL A 608 -20.45 15.50 22.72
C VAL A 608 -19.88 16.86 22.32
N ASN A 609 -19.23 16.91 21.14
CA ASN A 609 -18.42 18.06 20.74
C ASN A 609 -19.23 19.32 20.38
N LEU A 610 -20.52 19.20 19.99
CA LEU A 610 -21.32 20.35 19.53
C LEU A 610 -22.83 20.06 19.55
N VAL A 611 -23.64 20.96 20.12
CA VAL A 611 -25.11 20.97 20.00
C VAL A 611 -25.51 22.08 19.03
N LEU A 612 -26.33 21.76 18.02
CA LEU A 612 -26.83 22.70 17.02
C LEU A 612 -28.32 23.01 17.22
N PHE A 613 -28.68 24.30 17.14
CA PHE A 613 -30.05 24.79 17.19
C PHE A 613 -30.39 25.47 15.87
N GLY A 614 -31.39 24.96 15.15
CA GLY A 614 -31.97 25.63 13.99
C GLY A 614 -33.24 26.38 14.36
N LEU A 615 -33.31 27.68 14.05
CA LEU A 615 -34.49 28.52 14.35
C LEU A 615 -35.21 28.93 13.06
N SER A 616 -36.42 28.41 12.84
CA SER A 616 -37.26 28.75 11.68
C SER A 616 -38.09 30.04 11.84
N SER A 617 -37.72 30.91 12.80
CA SER A 617 -38.38 32.19 13.05
C SER A 617 -37.63 33.35 12.39
N GLU A 618 -38.38 34.27 11.77
CA GLU A 618 -37.83 35.53 11.21
C GLU A 618 -37.27 36.47 12.28
N SER A 619 -37.67 36.30 13.55
CA SER A 619 -37.15 37.05 14.69
C SER A 619 -36.10 36.22 15.45
N CYS A 620 -34.82 36.51 15.23
CA CYS A 620 -33.72 35.87 15.97
C CYS A 620 -33.17 36.77 17.10
N ILE A 621 -32.70 36.13 18.17
CA ILE A 621 -31.99 36.80 19.27
C ILE A 621 -30.58 37.12 18.77
N LYS A 622 -30.14 38.37 18.91
CA LYS A 622 -28.78 38.78 18.55
C LYS A 622 -27.78 38.20 19.55
N ASP A 623 -26.55 37.91 19.11
CA ASP A 623 -25.48 37.32 19.95
C ASP A 623 -25.31 38.03 21.30
N ASN A 624 -25.42 39.36 21.31
CA ASN A 624 -25.23 40.17 22.50
C ASN A 624 -26.39 40.07 23.51
N SER A 625 -27.53 39.51 23.11
CA SER A 625 -28.76 39.41 23.90
C SER A 625 -28.96 38.02 24.53
N PHE A 626 -28.07 37.05 24.26
CA PHE A 626 -28.14 35.73 24.88
C PHE A 626 -28.10 35.73 26.42
N PRO A 627 -27.27 36.56 27.09
CA PRO A 627 -27.28 36.62 28.55
C PRO A 627 -28.63 37.09 29.13
N GLU A 628 -29.26 38.06 28.48
CA GLU A 628 -30.58 38.58 28.88
C GLU A 628 -31.69 37.55 28.61
N ALA A 629 -31.62 36.86 27.47
CA ALA A 629 -32.54 35.78 27.12
C ALA A 629 -32.44 34.59 28.09
N ALA A 630 -31.24 34.24 28.56
CA ALA A 630 -31.04 33.19 29.56
C ALA A 630 -31.74 33.53 30.90
N VAL A 631 -31.70 34.80 31.32
CA VAL A 631 -32.41 35.27 32.52
C VAL A 631 -33.94 35.23 32.31
N GLN A 632 -34.43 35.52 31.11
CA GLN A 632 -35.85 35.38 30.77
C GLN A 632 -36.29 33.91 30.79
N LEU A 633 -35.47 32.99 30.27
CA LEU A 633 -35.72 31.55 30.33
C LEU A 633 -35.86 31.07 31.78
N GLY A 634 -34.98 31.53 32.68
CA GLY A 634 -35.05 31.20 34.10
C GLY A 634 -36.35 31.63 34.79
N LYS A 635 -37.06 32.64 34.26
CA LYS A 635 -38.38 33.07 34.77
C LYS A 635 -39.54 32.22 34.24
N LEU A 636 -39.36 31.58 33.09
CA LEU A 636 -40.39 30.80 32.40
C LEU A 636 -40.38 29.32 32.83
N VAL A 637 -39.22 28.79 33.21
CA VAL A 637 -39.08 27.37 33.53
C VAL A 637 -39.11 27.15 35.05
N LYS A 638 -40.01 26.28 35.52
CA LYS A 638 -40.14 25.91 36.94
C LYS A 638 -39.35 24.63 37.21
N PHE A 639 -38.22 24.73 37.90
CA PHE A 639 -37.43 23.59 38.33
C PHE A 639 -37.64 23.28 39.82
N GLN A 640 -37.65 21.99 40.18
CA GLN A 640 -37.73 21.54 41.58
C GLN A 640 -36.40 21.73 42.34
N HIS A 641 -35.27 21.78 41.62
CA HIS A 641 -33.93 21.97 42.19
C HIS A 641 -33.26 23.21 41.58
N LEU A 642 -32.78 24.11 42.45
CA LEU A 642 -32.17 25.38 42.04
C LEU A 642 -30.86 25.19 41.26
N GLU A 643 -30.10 24.15 41.60
CA GLU A 643 -28.80 23.84 41.00
C GLU A 643 -28.93 23.47 39.51
N ILE A 644 -29.97 22.73 39.15
CA ILE A 644 -30.29 22.38 37.75
C ILE A 644 -30.66 23.64 36.97
N SER A 645 -31.48 24.52 37.57
CA SER A 645 -31.86 25.79 36.94
C SER A 645 -30.64 26.67 36.65
N GLN A 646 -29.68 26.71 37.57
CA GLN A 646 -28.47 27.51 37.41
C GLN A 646 -27.56 26.93 36.32
N SER A 647 -27.36 25.61 36.31
CA SER A 647 -26.60 24.90 35.27
C SER A 647 -27.16 25.16 33.85
N ILE A 648 -28.49 25.11 33.69
CA ILE A 648 -29.14 25.39 32.40
C ILE A 648 -28.96 26.85 31.98
N MET A 649 -29.07 27.81 32.92
CA MET A 649 -28.84 29.22 32.59
C MET A 649 -27.38 29.51 32.21
N ASP A 650 -26.42 28.85 32.86
CA ASP A 650 -25.00 29.02 32.53
C ASP A 650 -24.63 28.36 31.19
N ALA A 651 -25.25 27.22 30.85
CA ALA A 651 -25.15 26.63 29.52
C ALA A 651 -25.79 27.52 28.43
N ALA A 652 -26.96 28.11 28.68
CA ALA A 652 -27.63 28.99 27.72
C ALA A 652 -26.79 30.24 27.36
N LYS A 653 -25.99 30.77 28.30
CA LYS A 653 -25.06 31.89 28.04
C LYS A 653 -23.90 31.52 27.11
N LYS A 654 -23.60 30.23 26.97
CA LYS A 654 -22.54 29.71 26.09
C LYS A 654 -23.02 29.53 24.64
N ILE A 655 -24.32 29.69 24.35
CA ILE A 655 -24.85 29.64 22.98
C ILE A 655 -24.26 30.79 22.14
N ARG A 656 -23.93 30.49 20.89
CA ARG A 656 -23.40 31.44 19.89
C ARG A 656 -24.10 31.24 18.56
N CYS A 657 -24.27 32.30 17.76
CA CYS A 657 -24.58 32.14 16.35
C CYS A 657 -23.43 31.39 15.66
N LEU A 658 -23.76 30.32 14.97
CA LEU A 658 -22.80 29.59 14.14
C LEU A 658 -22.61 30.46 12.89
N LYS A 659 -21.42 31.05 12.73
CA LYS A 659 -21.10 31.92 11.58
C LYS A 659 -20.26 31.19 10.57
#